data_AF-A0A2V8SKA1-F1
#
_entry.id   AF-A0A2V8SKA1-F1
#
_cell.length_a   1.000
_cell.length_b   1.000
_cell.length_c   1.000
_cell.angle_alpha   90.00
_cell.angle_beta   90.00
_cell.angle_gamma   90.00
#
_symmetry.space_group_name_H-M   'P 1'
#
loop_
_entity.id
_entity.type
_entity.pdbx_description
1 polymer ?
#
loop_
_entity_poly.entity_id
_entity_poly.type
_entity_poly.pdbx_seq_one_letter_code
_entity_poly.pdbx_strand_id
1 'polypeptide(L)'
;MKMKYTKGNRNFVRFGALLVLVALWVVAPFAIGDRTASAEEMLSDDIRLSANLIGDPIDGVTPAGFGDYRVDDQNRRRLDVTGSSVNLPAGTVLTVTINNAVLGDTTVSTCGSFLFRRRTEDGQPVPVITSGMPVQVSNGSTVVLAGTFGSATPSPTASPNGSPSPSPSASPCASPSPTGSPNGTPSPSPTGSPNGTPSPSPSGSPNAGGDLFAGLSGATINGVLPTGFAQFEIHSSRLELEVRVNQINLAGGTQLAVVVDGVNVGSMFVSSGEGRLRLRTDNGQTVPAVVVGSTIVVQNGGSNILTGTFGGFTGPSPSPSPTASPSPGESPTPSPSPSPSASPSPSLGRSFESHLTGAGVTPPVTTNATGEIKVSLNATETQATVFGEFHNLGSNQTGARIEALIGDGVLVLDLGVVGGINGNFPSVTIDVNAGQVSQLRSGLWSAVITSVNNAGGEIRGQFVQRSNLADFDGDGHNDLSVFRPSDGNWYSLNGAGFTATNFGTANDKVVSADYDGDGRTDTAVFRNVDGLGVWQIKRSSDGGLSTEQFGFATDIATRGDFDGDGINDLAVYRPSTGVWYIKKSTNTGFVITRFGLAEDKPLPLDVDGDGRDDIAVFRPSDGNWYWLRSSDGQFGAAHFGLSGDIPVRGDFDGDGKSDLVVYRPSVGVWYISYSSNGGFQATRFGLDGDIPVAGNYDGDSRSDIAVFRPSDGKWYILRSSDGGFQSVQFGLNGDVPTIAR
;
A
#
# COMPACT_ATOMS: atom_id res chain seq x y z
N MET A 1 75.59 -14.23 -12.65
CA MET A 1 76.12 -13.72 -11.37
C MET A 1 74.97 -13.78 -10.36
N LYS A 2 75.07 -14.70 -9.37
CA LYS A 2 74.28 -14.90 -8.12
C LYS A 2 72.73 -14.85 -8.22
N MET A 3 71.92 -15.76 -7.63
CA MET A 3 72.15 -16.85 -6.68
C MET A 3 70.89 -17.75 -6.57
N LYS A 4 71.13 -19.09 -6.62
CA LYS A 4 70.61 -20.25 -5.85
C LYS A 4 69.09 -20.42 -5.58
N TYR A 5 68.43 -21.51 -6.01
CA TYR A 5 68.45 -22.92 -5.47
C TYR A 5 68.01 -23.00 -3.99
N THR A 6 67.06 -23.81 -3.47
CA THR A 6 66.34 -25.01 -3.96
C THR A 6 65.26 -25.48 -2.96
N LYS A 7 64.30 -26.29 -3.48
CA LYS A 7 63.66 -27.52 -2.93
C LYS A 7 62.63 -27.48 -1.78
N GLY A 8 61.52 -28.17 -2.02
CA GLY A 8 60.76 -28.88 -0.97
C GLY A 8 59.36 -29.39 -1.36
N ASN A 9 59.28 -30.39 -2.25
CA ASN A 9 58.05 -31.16 -2.57
C ASN A 9 57.47 -31.93 -1.37
N ARG A 10 56.14 -31.94 -1.22
CA ARG A 10 55.24 -33.07 -0.82
C ARG A 10 53.81 -32.52 -0.59
N ASN A 11 52.93 -32.43 -1.58
CA ASN A 11 52.13 -33.46 -2.24
C ASN A 11 51.28 -34.35 -1.30
N PHE A 12 49.96 -34.26 -1.52
CA PHE A 12 48.84 -35.15 -1.16
C PHE A 12 48.45 -35.27 0.31
N VAL A 13 47.41 -34.51 0.72
CA VAL A 13 46.04 -34.99 1.04
C VAL A 13 45.22 -33.74 1.44
N ARG A 14 44.54 -33.11 0.47
CA ARG A 14 43.42 -32.17 0.72
C ARG A 14 42.43 -32.23 -0.44
N PHE A 15 41.78 -33.38 -0.59
CA PHE A 15 40.50 -33.53 -1.27
C PHE A 15 39.70 -34.49 -0.38
N GLY A 16 38.83 -33.94 0.46
CA GLY A 16 38.05 -34.71 1.42
C GLY A 16 37.95 -34.07 2.81
N ALA A 17 37.48 -32.83 2.88
CA ALA A 17 36.94 -32.22 4.12
C ALA A 17 36.19 -30.92 3.76
N LEU A 18 35.19 -31.03 2.89
CA LEU A 18 34.16 -30.00 2.69
C LEU A 18 32.79 -30.68 2.79
N LEU A 19 32.55 -31.29 3.94
CA LEU A 19 31.26 -31.80 4.42
C LEU A 19 31.51 -32.17 5.88
N VAL A 20 30.61 -31.74 6.77
CA VAL A 20 30.65 -31.92 8.24
C VAL A 20 31.32 -30.78 9.03
N LEU A 21 30.86 -29.54 8.86
CA LEU A 21 31.02 -28.48 9.88
C LEU A 21 29.79 -27.53 9.90
N VAL A 22 28.58 -28.09 10.04
CA VAL A 22 27.36 -27.30 10.38
C VAL A 22 26.54 -27.95 11.51
N ALA A 23 26.96 -29.07 12.08
CA ALA A 23 26.18 -29.73 13.13
C ALA A 23 26.94 -29.80 14.46
N LEU A 24 26.41 -29.04 15.42
CA LEU A 24 26.26 -29.38 16.85
C LEU A 24 27.30 -28.86 17.88
N TRP A 25 26.77 -28.01 18.78
CA TRP A 25 27.06 -27.84 20.23
C TRP A 25 28.32 -27.03 20.59
N VAL A 26 28.30 -25.83 21.20
CA VAL A 26 27.43 -25.15 22.19
C VAL A 26 27.11 -25.97 23.44
N VAL A 27 28.08 -26.06 24.38
CA VAL A 27 27.84 -26.04 25.84
C VAL A 27 29.07 -25.45 26.55
N ALA A 28 28.93 -24.25 27.14
CA ALA A 28 29.29 -23.87 28.52
C ALA A 28 29.66 -22.37 28.65
N PRO A 29 29.18 -21.65 29.68
CA PRO A 29 29.12 -20.18 29.74
C PRO A 29 30.18 -19.55 30.67
N PHE A 30 30.49 -18.26 30.46
CA PHE A 30 30.97 -17.29 31.48
C PHE A 30 30.63 -15.87 31.00
N ALA A 31 29.60 -15.23 31.57
CA ALA A 31 29.65 -14.18 32.61
C ALA A 31 30.27 -12.86 32.08
N ILE A 32 29.54 -11.73 32.03
CA ILE A 32 29.09 -10.93 33.17
C ILE A 32 27.87 -10.06 32.78
N GLY A 33 26.81 -10.08 33.60
CA GLY A 33 26.05 -8.86 33.94
C GLY A 33 24.62 -8.65 33.42
N ASP A 34 23.72 -9.65 33.47
CA ASP A 34 22.29 -9.42 33.17
C ASP A 34 21.38 -9.64 34.38
N ARG A 35 20.45 -8.70 34.58
CA ARG A 35 19.32 -8.85 35.51
C ARG A 35 18.26 -9.74 34.83
N THR A 36 18.34 -11.04 35.08
CA THR A 36 17.30 -12.01 34.74
C THR A 36 16.23 -12.03 35.83
N ALA A 37 14.99 -11.72 35.47
CA ALA A 37 13.83 -12.40 36.02
C ALA A 37 13.56 -13.58 35.07
N SER A 38 13.84 -14.79 35.54
CA SER A 38 13.87 -16.03 34.76
C SER A 38 12.50 -16.70 34.67
N ALA A 39 11.99 -16.80 33.44
CA ALA A 39 11.41 -17.97 32.73
C ALA A 39 10.60 -19.08 33.42
N GLU A 40 10.36 -19.11 34.74
CA GLU A 40 9.61 -20.19 35.41
C GLU A 40 8.15 -19.83 35.76
N GLU A 41 7.63 -18.67 35.35
CA GLU A 41 6.22 -18.28 35.55
C GLU A 41 5.37 -18.30 34.26
N MET A 42 5.82 -18.95 33.17
CA MET A 42 5.17 -18.94 31.85
C MET A 42 4.59 -20.29 31.38
N LEU A 43 3.94 -21.05 32.27
CA LEU A 43 3.15 -22.21 31.86
C LEU A 43 1.77 -22.19 32.52
N SER A 44 0.74 -21.79 31.77
CA SER A 44 -0.63 -22.24 32.04
C SER A 44 -1.19 -22.87 30.76
N ASP A 45 -1.40 -24.19 30.81
CA ASP A 45 -1.82 -25.04 29.69
C ASP A 45 -3.24 -24.73 29.23
N ASP A 46 -3.37 -24.04 28.09
CA ASP A 46 -4.62 -23.88 27.35
C ASP A 46 -4.94 -25.22 26.63
N ILE A 47 -5.86 -26.04 27.14
CA ILE A 47 -6.24 -27.30 26.47
C ILE A 47 -7.14 -26.94 25.28
N ARG A 48 -6.74 -27.36 24.07
CA ARG A 48 -7.57 -27.24 22.87
C ARG A 48 -7.72 -28.58 22.16
N LEU A 49 -8.97 -28.92 21.85
CA LEU A 49 -9.35 -30.10 21.08
C LEU A 49 -10.29 -29.68 19.95
N SER A 50 -10.13 -30.29 18.80
CA SER A 50 -10.98 -30.04 17.63
C SER A 50 -11.52 -31.33 17.02
N ALA A 51 -12.68 -31.23 16.38
CA ALA A 51 -13.30 -32.31 15.62
C ALA A 51 -13.82 -31.77 14.27
N ASN A 52 -13.40 -32.39 13.16
CA ASN A 52 -14.08 -32.21 11.89
C ASN A 52 -15.34 -33.08 11.89
N LEU A 53 -16.47 -32.50 11.51
CA LEU A 53 -17.76 -33.18 11.46
C LEU A 53 -18.18 -33.36 10.01
N ILE A 54 -18.59 -34.57 9.67
CA ILE A 54 -19.13 -34.92 8.37
C ILE A 54 -20.43 -35.71 8.55
N GLY A 55 -21.33 -35.59 7.59
CA GLY A 55 -22.55 -36.36 7.55
C GLY A 55 -22.84 -36.88 6.17
N ASP A 56 -23.78 -37.81 6.09
CA ASP A 56 -24.24 -38.33 4.81
C ASP A 56 -25.05 -37.26 4.05
N PRO A 57 -25.07 -37.29 2.70
CA PRO A 57 -25.85 -36.36 1.92
C PRO A 57 -27.34 -36.36 2.30
N ILE A 58 -27.88 -35.17 2.60
CA ILE A 58 -29.30 -34.96 2.83
C ILE A 58 -29.85 -34.31 1.57
N ASP A 59 -30.71 -35.04 0.86
CA ASP A 59 -31.27 -34.62 -0.43
C ASP A 59 -30.17 -34.15 -1.42
N GLY A 60 -29.06 -34.89 -1.46
CA GLY A 60 -27.95 -34.65 -2.40
C GLY A 60 -26.91 -33.62 -1.94
N VAL A 61 -27.08 -33.00 -0.77
CA VAL A 61 -26.13 -32.03 -0.21
C VAL A 61 -25.46 -32.62 1.02
N THR A 62 -24.13 -32.72 0.99
CA THR A 62 -23.33 -33.24 2.11
C THR A 62 -23.15 -32.16 3.18
N PRO A 63 -23.67 -32.36 4.40
CA PRO A 63 -23.44 -31.43 5.49
C PRO A 63 -22.00 -31.55 6.00
N ALA A 64 -21.40 -30.42 6.35
CA ALA A 64 -20.08 -30.36 6.97
C ALA A 64 -20.09 -29.44 8.20
N GLY A 65 -19.27 -29.75 9.19
CA GLY A 65 -19.24 -29.00 10.43
C GLY A 65 -17.91 -29.10 11.18
N PHE A 66 -17.84 -28.38 12.29
CA PHE A 66 -16.64 -28.31 13.12
C PHE A 66 -17.00 -28.16 14.59
N GLY A 67 -16.28 -28.89 15.45
CA GLY A 67 -16.33 -28.77 16.91
C GLY A 67 -15.02 -28.23 17.46
N ASP A 68 -15.10 -27.22 18.32
CA ASP A 68 -13.97 -26.60 19.03
C ASP A 68 -14.22 -26.65 20.54
N TYR A 69 -13.31 -27.27 21.29
CA TYR A 69 -13.36 -27.33 22.75
C TYR A 69 -12.10 -26.70 23.35
N ARG A 70 -12.30 -25.80 24.32
CA ARG A 70 -11.22 -25.08 25.00
C ARG A 70 -11.39 -25.13 26.50
N VAL A 71 -10.26 -25.23 27.21
CA VAL A 71 -10.14 -24.99 28.65
C VAL A 71 -9.04 -23.98 28.83
N ASP A 72 -9.34 -22.89 29.52
CA ASP A 72 -8.33 -21.89 29.86
C ASP A 72 -7.64 -22.19 31.20
N ASP A 73 -6.69 -21.33 31.55
CA ASP A 73 -5.92 -21.34 32.79
C ASP A 73 -6.77 -21.26 34.07
N GLN A 74 -8.01 -20.80 33.95
CA GLN A 74 -9.01 -20.72 35.03
C GLN A 74 -9.98 -21.92 35.03
N ASN A 75 -9.70 -22.95 34.22
CA ASN A 75 -10.53 -24.13 34.01
C ASN A 75 -11.96 -23.79 33.54
N ARG A 76 -12.13 -22.62 32.89
CA ARG A 76 -13.37 -22.23 32.22
C ARG A 76 -13.39 -22.91 30.87
N ARG A 77 -14.54 -23.48 30.53
CA ARG A 77 -14.71 -24.35 29.37
C ARG A 77 -15.62 -23.72 28.37
N ARG A 78 -15.24 -23.82 27.10
CA ARG A 78 -16.05 -23.41 25.96
C ARG A 78 -16.14 -24.54 24.95
N LEU A 79 -17.36 -24.78 24.47
CA LEU A 79 -17.65 -25.67 23.36
C LEU A 79 -18.43 -24.90 22.30
N ASP A 80 -17.89 -24.87 21.08
CA ASP A 80 -18.59 -24.39 19.89
C ASP A 80 -18.72 -25.57 18.91
N VAL A 81 -19.94 -25.81 18.42
CA VAL A 81 -20.23 -26.80 17.37
C VAL A 81 -20.99 -26.10 16.25
N THR A 82 -20.48 -26.20 15.03
CA THR A 82 -21.05 -25.54 13.84
C THR A 82 -21.36 -26.56 12.76
N GLY A 83 -22.35 -26.23 11.93
CA GLY A 83 -22.65 -26.98 10.72
C GLY A 83 -23.10 -26.05 9.60
N SER A 84 -22.82 -26.47 8.37
CA SER A 84 -23.13 -25.80 7.12
C SER A 84 -23.61 -26.84 6.10
N SER A 85 -24.32 -26.37 5.08
CA SER A 85 -24.88 -27.24 4.04
C SER A 85 -25.82 -28.31 4.60
N VAL A 86 -26.48 -28.01 5.73
CA VAL A 86 -27.51 -28.87 6.30
C VAL A 86 -28.80 -28.62 5.54
N ASN A 87 -29.10 -29.48 4.58
CA ASN A 87 -30.27 -29.38 3.73
C ASN A 87 -31.54 -29.88 4.45
N LEU A 88 -31.88 -29.23 5.56
CA LEU A 88 -33.11 -29.42 6.32
C LEU A 88 -33.88 -28.09 6.37
N PRO A 89 -35.21 -28.11 6.55
CA PRO A 89 -36.00 -26.88 6.65
C PRO A 89 -35.48 -25.93 7.72
N ALA A 90 -35.51 -24.64 7.44
CA ALA A 90 -35.19 -23.60 8.42
C ALA A 90 -36.08 -23.74 9.68
N GLY A 91 -35.48 -23.61 10.85
CA GLY A 91 -36.13 -23.85 12.14
C GLY A 91 -36.13 -25.32 12.59
N THR A 92 -35.59 -26.26 11.79
CA THR A 92 -35.40 -27.65 12.24
C THR A 92 -34.48 -27.67 13.45
N VAL A 93 -34.94 -28.33 14.53
CA VAL A 93 -34.17 -28.47 15.77
C VAL A 93 -33.16 -29.59 15.62
N LEU A 94 -31.91 -29.31 15.99
CA LEU A 94 -30.80 -30.24 16.00
C LEU A 94 -30.27 -30.38 17.42
N THR A 95 -30.07 -31.62 17.86
CA THR A 95 -29.55 -31.93 19.19
C THR A 95 -28.05 -32.21 19.11
N VAL A 96 -27.26 -31.55 19.94
CA VAL A 96 -25.81 -31.77 20.04
C VAL A 96 -25.51 -32.71 21.20
N THR A 97 -24.77 -33.78 20.91
CA THR A 97 -24.32 -34.75 21.90
C THR A 97 -22.81 -34.92 21.88
N ILE A 98 -22.22 -35.13 23.06
CA ILE A 98 -20.80 -35.49 23.23
C ILE A 98 -20.77 -36.80 23.99
N ASN A 99 -20.11 -37.82 23.42
CA ASN A 99 -20.04 -39.16 24.00
C ASN A 99 -21.43 -39.70 24.43
N ASN A 100 -22.43 -39.51 23.56
CA ASN A 100 -23.85 -39.86 23.75
C ASN A 100 -24.60 -39.10 24.87
N ALA A 101 -23.97 -38.11 25.52
CA ALA A 101 -24.64 -37.22 26.46
C ALA A 101 -25.19 -35.98 25.73
N VAL A 102 -26.48 -35.68 25.92
CA VAL A 102 -27.14 -34.51 25.32
C VAL A 102 -26.68 -33.23 26.01
N LEU A 103 -26.14 -32.29 25.22
CA LEU A 103 -25.75 -30.97 25.70
C LEU A 103 -26.77 -29.89 25.43
N GLY A 104 -27.65 -30.09 24.46
CA GLY A 104 -28.76 -29.19 24.16
C GLY A 104 -29.01 -29.05 22.67
N ASP A 105 -29.91 -28.14 22.34
CA ASP A 105 -30.41 -27.99 20.99
C ASP A 105 -29.93 -26.70 20.32
N THR A 106 -29.89 -26.72 18.99
CA THR A 106 -29.73 -25.57 18.10
C THR A 106 -30.73 -25.68 16.96
N THR A 107 -30.84 -24.65 16.12
CA THR A 107 -31.79 -24.65 14.99
C THR A 107 -31.07 -24.36 13.68
N VAL A 108 -31.52 -25.01 12.61
CA VAL A 108 -31.05 -24.75 11.25
C VAL A 108 -31.56 -23.40 10.79
N SER A 109 -30.67 -22.53 10.32
CA SER A 109 -31.01 -21.22 9.77
C SER A 109 -31.68 -21.34 8.40
N THR A 110 -32.15 -20.21 7.87
CA THR A 110 -32.64 -20.13 6.47
C THR A 110 -31.59 -20.46 5.42
N CYS A 111 -30.32 -20.51 5.79
CA CYS A 111 -29.20 -20.80 4.90
C CYS A 111 -28.62 -22.22 5.12
N GLY A 112 -29.32 -23.09 5.85
CA GLY A 112 -28.84 -24.46 6.10
C GLY A 112 -27.62 -24.51 7.02
N SER A 113 -27.43 -23.51 7.88
CA SER A 113 -26.33 -23.44 8.85
C SER A 113 -26.82 -23.40 10.29
N PHE A 114 -25.99 -23.81 11.24
CA PHE A 114 -26.29 -23.67 12.66
C PHE A 114 -25.03 -23.43 13.49
N LEU A 115 -25.22 -22.85 14.67
CA LEU A 115 -24.20 -22.72 15.71
C LEU A 115 -24.79 -23.17 17.05
N PHE A 116 -24.08 -24.05 17.75
CA PHE A 116 -24.34 -24.43 19.13
C PHE A 116 -23.14 -24.00 19.98
N ARG A 117 -23.39 -23.23 21.04
CA ARG A 117 -22.35 -22.70 21.92
C ARG A 117 -22.72 -22.92 23.37
N ARG A 118 -21.77 -23.40 24.17
CA ARG A 118 -21.88 -23.49 25.63
C ARG A 118 -20.59 -22.98 26.27
N ARG A 119 -20.73 -22.23 27.36
CA ARG A 119 -19.61 -21.73 28.17
C ARG A 119 -19.94 -21.89 29.64
N THR A 120 -18.97 -22.32 30.45
CA THR A 120 -19.15 -22.39 31.91
C THR A 120 -19.32 -21.00 32.52
N GLU A 121 -18.77 -19.98 31.89
CA GLU A 121 -18.88 -18.57 32.29
C GLU A 121 -20.31 -18.05 32.24
N ASP A 122 -21.10 -18.56 31.29
CA ASP A 122 -22.51 -18.20 31.12
C ASP A 122 -23.42 -19.02 32.05
N GLY A 123 -22.84 -19.72 33.04
CA GLY A 123 -23.53 -20.66 33.93
C GLY A 123 -24.00 -21.94 33.23
N GLN A 124 -23.56 -22.20 32.00
CA GLN A 124 -24.00 -23.33 31.20
C GLN A 124 -23.13 -24.57 31.45
N PRO A 125 -23.71 -25.78 31.59
CA PRO A 125 -22.92 -26.99 31.77
C PRO A 125 -22.12 -27.31 30.51
N VAL A 126 -20.79 -27.39 30.64
CA VAL A 126 -19.87 -27.89 29.61
C VAL A 126 -19.07 -29.06 30.19
N PRO A 127 -19.23 -30.30 29.67
CA PRO A 127 -18.49 -31.45 30.17
C PRO A 127 -16.99 -31.30 29.89
N VAL A 128 -16.17 -32.04 30.64
CA VAL A 128 -14.77 -32.24 30.23
C VAL A 128 -14.77 -33.09 28.97
N ILE A 129 -14.19 -32.58 27.90
CA ILE A 129 -13.99 -33.30 26.64
C ILE A 129 -12.52 -33.68 26.55
N THR A 130 -12.24 -34.94 26.25
CA THR A 130 -10.88 -35.45 26.01
C THR A 130 -10.74 -35.95 24.58
N SER A 131 -9.49 -36.03 24.10
CA SER A 131 -9.17 -36.66 22.81
C SER A 131 -9.80 -38.07 22.73
N GLY A 132 -10.41 -38.40 21.60
CA GLY A 132 -11.17 -39.63 21.35
C GLY A 132 -12.67 -39.56 21.63
N MET A 133 -13.20 -38.49 22.25
CA MET A 133 -14.64 -38.40 22.50
C MET A 133 -15.43 -38.05 21.22
N PRO A 134 -16.49 -38.80 20.87
CA PRO A 134 -17.29 -38.52 19.70
C PRO A 134 -18.23 -37.33 19.95
N VAL A 135 -18.49 -36.56 18.91
CA VAL A 135 -19.46 -35.47 18.86
C VAL A 135 -20.43 -35.75 17.73
N GLN A 136 -21.72 -35.66 18.01
CA GLN A 136 -22.78 -35.86 17.03
C GLN A 136 -23.80 -34.74 17.11
N VAL A 137 -24.29 -34.32 15.95
CA VAL A 137 -25.45 -33.44 15.80
C VAL A 137 -26.52 -34.24 15.09
N SER A 138 -27.70 -34.37 15.70
CA SER A 138 -28.78 -35.20 15.18
C SER A 138 -30.10 -34.43 15.02
N ASN A 139 -30.88 -34.81 14.01
CA ASN A 139 -32.29 -34.44 13.89
C ASN A 139 -33.13 -35.64 14.36
N GLY A 140 -33.66 -35.58 15.58
CA GLY A 140 -34.26 -36.75 16.22
C GLY A 140 -33.24 -37.87 16.39
N SER A 141 -33.55 -39.07 15.88
CA SER A 141 -32.66 -40.24 15.91
C SER A 141 -31.64 -40.29 14.77
N THR A 142 -31.71 -39.36 13.80
CA THR A 142 -30.86 -39.37 12.61
C THR A 142 -29.65 -38.48 12.84
N VAL A 143 -28.44 -39.05 12.73
CA VAL A 143 -27.19 -38.28 12.82
C VAL A 143 -27.01 -37.47 11.53
N VAL A 144 -26.91 -36.16 11.68
CA VAL A 144 -26.72 -35.18 10.59
C VAL A 144 -25.25 -34.85 10.41
N LEU A 145 -24.48 -34.79 11.50
CA LEU A 145 -23.05 -34.55 11.50
C LEU A 145 -22.40 -35.35 12.63
N ALA A 146 -21.26 -35.99 12.37
CA ALA A 146 -20.48 -36.69 13.39
C ALA A 146 -18.98 -36.51 13.19
N GLY A 147 -18.25 -36.55 14.30
CA GLY A 147 -16.79 -36.58 14.32
C GLY A 147 -16.27 -36.93 15.70
N THR A 148 -14.95 -36.85 15.88
CA THR A 148 -14.28 -37.19 17.13
C THR A 148 -13.27 -36.11 17.48
N PHE A 149 -13.27 -35.66 18.74
CA PHE A 149 -12.30 -34.68 19.23
C PHE A 149 -10.90 -35.29 19.30
N GLY A 150 -9.88 -34.59 18.82
CA GLY A 150 -8.48 -35.06 18.85
C GLY A 150 -7.49 -33.97 19.29
N SER A 151 -6.32 -34.38 19.81
CA SER A 151 -5.15 -33.52 20.01
C SER A 151 -4.26 -33.54 18.76
N ALA A 152 -3.91 -32.39 18.20
CA ALA A 152 -3.34 -32.30 16.86
C ALA A 152 -1.86 -32.74 16.75
N THR A 153 -1.55 -33.84 16.02
CA THR A 153 -0.27 -34.16 15.29
C THR A 153 -0.40 -35.44 14.39
N PRO A 154 0.52 -35.81 13.45
CA PRO A 154 0.25 -35.82 11.97
C PRO A 154 0.42 -37.15 11.15
N SER A 155 -0.19 -37.17 9.93
CA SER A 155 0.10 -37.91 8.64
C SER A 155 0.04 -39.46 8.53
N PRO A 156 0.09 -40.13 7.33
CA PRO A 156 -0.53 -39.97 5.98
C PRO A 156 -1.15 -41.30 5.39
N THR A 157 -1.69 -41.34 4.14
CA THR A 157 -1.51 -42.36 3.03
C THR A 157 -2.44 -42.09 1.80
N ALA A 158 -2.01 -42.50 0.59
CA ALA A 158 -2.37 -42.03 -0.78
C ALA A 158 -3.56 -42.70 -1.56
N SER A 159 -4.10 -41.93 -2.54
CA SER A 159 -4.68 -42.14 -3.93
C SER A 159 -5.04 -43.55 -4.49
N PRO A 160 -5.69 -43.76 -5.70
CA PRO A 160 -6.31 -42.85 -6.72
C PRO A 160 -7.66 -43.34 -7.38
N ASN A 161 -8.45 -42.47 -8.05
CA ASN A 161 -9.07 -42.63 -9.42
C ASN A 161 -10.23 -41.66 -9.76
N GLY A 162 -10.27 -41.19 -11.02
CA GLY A 162 -11.51 -40.90 -11.78
C GLY A 162 -11.91 -39.41 -12.02
N SER A 163 -12.06 -39.03 -13.29
CA SER A 163 -12.58 -37.77 -13.86
C SER A 163 -13.62 -38.15 -14.98
N PRO A 164 -14.47 -37.29 -15.61
CA PRO A 164 -14.97 -35.91 -15.35
C PRO A 164 -16.53 -35.66 -15.57
N SER A 165 -16.98 -34.39 -15.32
CA SER A 165 -18.07 -33.60 -16.02
C SER A 165 -19.51 -33.51 -15.42
N PRO A 166 -20.37 -32.49 -15.72
CA PRO A 166 -20.31 -31.06 -15.34
C PRO A 166 -21.64 -30.41 -14.77
N SER A 167 -21.51 -29.27 -14.06
CA SER A 167 -22.49 -28.15 -13.78
C SER A 167 -23.83 -28.39 -13.04
N PRO A 168 -24.50 -27.38 -12.40
CA PRO A 168 -24.32 -25.92 -12.46
C PRO A 168 -24.24 -25.14 -11.12
N SER A 169 -23.96 -23.84 -11.23
CA SER A 169 -23.97 -22.79 -10.19
C SER A 169 -25.38 -22.39 -9.72
N ALA A 170 -25.54 -21.91 -8.46
CA ALA A 170 -26.39 -20.74 -8.14
C ALA A 170 -26.19 -20.16 -6.71
N SER A 171 -26.11 -18.83 -6.67
CA SER A 171 -26.26 -17.88 -5.55
C SER A 171 -27.75 -17.58 -5.22
N PRO A 172 -28.10 -16.74 -4.21
CA PRO A 172 -29.26 -16.97 -3.32
C PRO A 172 -30.61 -16.33 -3.72
N CYS A 173 -31.66 -16.78 -3.00
CA CYS A 173 -33.08 -16.43 -2.96
C CYS A 173 -33.52 -15.00 -3.39
N ALA A 174 -34.61 -14.93 -4.17
CA ALA A 174 -35.37 -13.71 -4.48
C ALA A 174 -36.82 -13.76 -3.94
N SER A 175 -37.43 -12.59 -3.72
CA SER A 175 -38.84 -12.35 -3.36
C SER A 175 -39.54 -11.50 -4.45
N PRO A 176 -40.87 -11.63 -4.70
CA PRO A 176 -41.47 -11.27 -6.00
C PRO A 176 -42.08 -9.85 -6.09
N SER A 177 -42.19 -9.34 -7.33
CA SER A 177 -42.99 -8.17 -7.75
C SER A 177 -44.10 -8.58 -8.75
N PRO A 178 -45.22 -7.83 -8.88
CA PRO A 178 -46.18 -8.01 -9.96
C PRO A 178 -46.08 -6.93 -11.07
N THR A 179 -46.66 -7.31 -12.22
CA THR A 179 -46.52 -6.82 -13.61
C THR A 179 -47.46 -5.70 -14.06
N GLY A 180 -47.10 -4.96 -15.13
CA GLY A 180 -48.05 -4.42 -16.12
C GLY A 180 -47.63 -3.15 -16.91
N SER A 181 -47.44 -3.29 -18.24
CA SER A 181 -47.23 -2.24 -19.29
C SER A 181 -48.56 -2.00 -20.08
N PRO A 182 -48.74 -1.22 -21.20
CA PRO A 182 -47.82 -0.41 -22.05
C PRO A 182 -48.37 0.90 -22.74
N ASN A 183 -47.48 1.60 -23.48
CA ASN A 183 -47.60 2.10 -24.89
C ASN A 183 -47.49 3.63 -25.22
N GLY A 184 -46.70 3.99 -26.28
CA GLY A 184 -46.89 5.22 -27.10
C GLY A 184 -45.67 6.09 -27.57
N THR A 185 -45.08 5.79 -28.75
CA THR A 185 -44.61 6.61 -29.94
C THR A 185 -44.03 8.08 -29.91
N PRO A 186 -43.32 8.59 -30.98
CA PRO A 186 -42.12 9.48 -30.88
C PRO A 186 -42.16 10.95 -31.46
N SER A 187 -41.12 11.76 -31.10
CA SER A 187 -40.48 12.99 -31.73
C SER A 187 -41.29 14.31 -31.89
N PRO A 188 -40.73 15.56 -32.08
CA PRO A 188 -39.34 16.03 -32.33
C PRO A 188 -38.86 17.34 -31.60
N SER A 189 -37.61 17.77 -31.87
CA SER A 189 -36.92 19.03 -31.45
C SER A 189 -37.57 20.35 -31.94
N PRO A 190 -37.19 21.50 -31.35
CA PRO A 190 -36.69 22.62 -32.18
C PRO A 190 -35.50 23.41 -31.60
N THR A 191 -34.87 24.15 -32.51
CA THR A 191 -33.72 25.07 -32.42
C THR A 191 -34.07 26.47 -31.89
N GLY A 192 -33.07 27.20 -31.37
CA GLY A 192 -33.14 28.64 -31.14
C GLY A 192 -31.81 29.26 -30.68
N SER A 193 -31.22 30.12 -31.51
CA SER A 193 -30.10 31.05 -31.21
C SER A 193 -30.66 32.47 -31.05
N PRO A 194 -30.01 33.36 -30.28
CA PRO A 194 -29.62 34.62 -30.90
C PRO A 194 -28.23 35.17 -30.53
N ASN A 195 -27.82 36.10 -31.39
CA ASN A 195 -26.55 36.77 -31.64
C ASN A 195 -26.13 37.81 -30.56
N GLY A 196 -24.82 38.07 -30.44
CA GLY A 196 -24.20 38.88 -29.37
C GLY A 196 -23.90 40.37 -29.68
N THR A 197 -23.20 41.03 -28.75
CA THR A 197 -22.27 42.18 -28.93
C THR A 197 -21.56 42.50 -27.58
N PRO A 198 -20.39 43.20 -27.58
CA PRO A 198 -19.19 42.76 -26.85
C PRO A 198 -18.89 43.51 -25.55
N SER A 199 -18.11 42.89 -24.66
CA SER A 199 -17.43 43.56 -23.53
C SER A 199 -16.11 42.81 -23.20
N PRO A 200 -15.11 43.50 -22.63
CA PRO A 200 -13.69 43.31 -22.91
C PRO A 200 -13.15 42.00 -22.35
N SER A 201 -12.39 41.29 -23.17
CA SER A 201 -11.56 40.17 -22.74
C SER A 201 -10.36 40.69 -21.94
N PRO A 202 -10.13 40.22 -20.70
CA PRO A 202 -8.79 39.97 -20.23
C PRO A 202 -8.31 38.67 -20.89
N SER A 203 -7.27 38.80 -21.70
CA SER A 203 -6.53 37.71 -22.32
C SER A 203 -5.83 36.86 -21.26
N GLY A 204 -6.19 35.59 -21.22
CA GLY A 204 -5.53 34.52 -20.45
C GLY A 204 -6.45 33.31 -20.43
N SER A 205 -6.31 32.40 -21.39
CA SER A 205 -6.98 31.10 -21.33
C SER A 205 -6.42 30.32 -20.14
N PRO A 206 -7.22 29.81 -19.20
CA PRO A 206 -6.72 28.97 -18.13
C PRO A 206 -6.16 27.67 -18.73
N ASN A 207 -5.03 27.23 -18.21
CA ASN A 207 -4.19 26.14 -18.71
C ASN A 207 -4.97 24.82 -18.93
N ALA A 208 -4.61 24.07 -19.97
CA ALA A 208 -5.18 22.75 -20.28
C ALA A 208 -4.46 21.58 -19.57
N GLY A 209 -3.76 21.82 -18.44
CA GLY A 209 -2.69 20.91 -17.97
C GLY A 209 -2.42 20.82 -16.45
N GLY A 210 -3.41 21.02 -15.56
CA GLY A 210 -3.28 20.63 -14.15
C GLY A 210 -3.08 21.77 -13.13
N ASP A 211 -3.03 21.37 -11.86
CA ASP A 211 -2.93 22.23 -10.67
C ASP A 211 -1.61 23.02 -10.62
N LEU A 212 -1.64 24.20 -10.00
CA LEU A 212 -0.48 25.05 -9.79
C LEU A 212 -0.09 25.04 -8.31
N PHE A 213 1.20 24.90 -8.02
CA PHE A 213 1.72 24.80 -6.66
C PHE A 213 2.77 25.88 -6.40
N ALA A 214 2.74 26.46 -5.21
CA ALA A 214 3.78 27.36 -4.72
C ALA A 214 4.22 26.89 -3.33
N GLY A 215 5.48 26.47 -3.20
CA GLY A 215 6.10 26.36 -1.88
C GLY A 215 6.24 27.76 -1.26
N LEU A 216 5.87 27.89 0.02
CA LEU A 216 5.98 29.16 0.75
C LEU A 216 7.18 29.09 1.69
N SER A 217 8.08 30.07 1.57
CA SER A 217 9.26 30.19 2.42
C SER A 217 9.40 31.60 2.99
N GLY A 218 10.07 31.71 4.13
CA GLY A 218 10.26 32.98 4.84
C GLY A 218 11.31 32.90 5.93
N ALA A 219 11.61 34.04 6.54
CA ALA A 219 12.56 34.11 7.65
C ALA A 219 11.99 33.46 8.92
N THR A 220 12.86 33.06 9.85
CA THR A 220 12.40 32.53 11.13
C THR A 220 11.56 33.55 11.89
N ILE A 221 10.44 33.09 12.44
CA ILE A 221 9.54 33.86 13.30
C ILE A 221 9.83 33.39 14.72
N ASN A 222 10.31 34.30 15.58
CA ASN A 222 10.64 33.98 16.98
C ASN A 222 11.53 32.71 17.12
N GLY A 223 12.50 32.53 16.22
CA GLY A 223 13.45 31.41 16.25
C GLY A 223 12.97 30.11 15.60
N VAL A 224 11.74 30.06 15.07
CA VAL A 224 11.18 28.88 14.38
C VAL A 224 11.02 29.22 12.90
N LEU A 225 11.45 28.33 12.00
CA LEU A 225 11.30 28.53 10.56
C LEU A 225 9.84 28.23 10.16
N PRO A 226 9.07 29.22 9.68
CA PRO A 226 7.71 28.96 9.22
C PRO A 226 7.75 28.22 7.88
N THR A 227 6.81 27.31 7.67
CA THR A 227 6.63 26.58 6.43
C THR A 227 5.23 26.80 5.87
N GLY A 228 5.01 26.46 4.61
CA GLY A 228 3.68 26.53 4.03
C GLY A 228 3.68 26.21 2.54
N PHE A 229 2.49 26.11 1.98
CA PHE A 229 2.31 25.98 0.54
C PHE A 229 1.03 26.71 0.12
N ALA A 230 0.93 26.99 -1.16
CA ALA A 230 -0.30 27.37 -1.80
C ALA A 230 -0.56 26.48 -3.02
N GLN A 231 -1.82 26.17 -3.24
CA GLN A 231 -2.28 25.35 -4.35
C GLN A 231 -3.45 26.06 -5.03
N PHE A 232 -3.37 26.19 -6.35
CA PHE A 232 -4.44 26.69 -7.18
C PHE A 232 -4.90 25.60 -8.13
N GLU A 233 -6.16 25.22 -8.01
CA GLU A 233 -6.73 24.10 -8.73
C GLU A 233 -7.79 24.59 -9.69
N ILE A 234 -7.76 24.06 -10.91
CA ILE A 234 -8.79 24.29 -11.92
C ILE A 234 -9.56 23.00 -12.08
N HIS A 235 -10.77 22.97 -11.54
CA HIS A 235 -11.69 21.84 -11.71
C HIS A 235 -12.65 22.11 -12.88
N SER A 236 -13.29 21.06 -13.37
CA SER A 236 -14.34 21.17 -14.41
C SER A 236 -15.55 22.01 -13.98
N SER A 237 -15.76 22.19 -12.67
CA SER A 237 -16.93 22.88 -12.10
C SER A 237 -16.60 24.03 -11.14
N ARG A 238 -15.33 24.22 -10.74
CA ARG A 238 -14.91 25.27 -9.79
C ARG A 238 -13.46 25.69 -9.97
N LEU A 239 -13.12 26.86 -9.45
CA LEU A 239 -11.75 27.24 -9.13
C LEU A 239 -11.55 27.15 -7.62
N GLU A 240 -10.34 26.81 -7.20
CA GLU A 240 -9.98 26.69 -5.80
C GLU A 240 -8.59 27.27 -5.56
N LEU A 241 -8.45 28.06 -4.49
CA LEU A 241 -7.16 28.49 -3.95
C LEU A 241 -7.09 28.09 -2.49
N GLU A 242 -6.14 27.21 -2.16
CA GLU A 242 -5.82 26.83 -0.80
C GLU A 242 -4.42 27.34 -0.43
N VAL A 243 -4.30 27.92 0.77
CA VAL A 243 -3.04 28.39 1.33
C VAL A 243 -2.93 27.88 2.74
N ARG A 244 -1.87 27.11 3.02
CA ARG A 244 -1.56 26.59 4.35
C ARG A 244 -0.21 27.09 4.81
N VAL A 245 -0.13 27.39 6.10
CA VAL A 245 1.10 27.77 6.77
C VAL A 245 1.21 27.02 8.08
N ASN A 246 2.41 26.54 8.40
CA ASN A 246 2.71 25.74 9.58
C ASN A 246 3.92 26.36 10.30
N GLN A 247 4.11 25.98 11.56
CA GLN A 247 5.22 26.45 12.40
C GLN A 247 5.31 27.99 12.52
N ILE A 248 4.16 28.66 12.40
CA ILE A 248 4.02 30.10 12.61
C ILE A 248 4.07 30.37 14.11
N ASN A 249 5.26 30.68 14.63
CA ASN A 249 5.45 31.02 16.04
C ASN A 249 4.94 32.44 16.37
N LEU A 250 3.64 32.67 16.15
CA LEU A 250 2.87 33.86 16.50
C LEU A 250 1.75 33.44 17.47
N ALA A 251 1.19 34.42 18.19
CA ALA A 251 0.10 34.15 19.14
C ALA A 251 -1.13 33.55 18.43
N GLY A 252 -1.79 32.58 19.07
CA GLY A 252 -3.08 32.07 18.60
C GLY A 252 -4.11 33.20 18.44
N GLY A 253 -4.89 33.16 17.37
CA GLY A 253 -5.82 34.20 16.96
C GLY A 253 -5.21 35.30 16.08
N THR A 254 -3.91 35.27 15.78
CA THR A 254 -3.29 36.24 14.87
C THR A 254 -3.88 36.10 13.46
N GLN A 255 -4.36 37.19 12.87
CA GLN A 255 -4.87 37.20 11.50
C GLN A 255 -3.72 37.45 10.50
N LEU A 256 -3.62 36.59 9.49
CA LEU A 256 -2.67 36.72 8.39
C LEU A 256 -3.43 36.99 7.09
N ALA A 257 -2.98 37.98 6.32
CA ALA A 257 -3.53 38.27 5.00
C ALA A 257 -2.83 37.42 3.94
N VAL A 258 -3.58 36.95 2.94
CA VAL A 258 -3.06 36.28 1.76
C VAL A 258 -3.19 37.20 0.57
N VAL A 259 -2.09 37.40 -0.14
CA VAL A 259 -1.98 38.29 -1.29
C VAL A 259 -1.51 37.49 -2.49
N VAL A 260 -2.24 37.56 -3.59
CA VAL A 260 -1.86 36.95 -4.88
C VAL A 260 -1.68 38.08 -5.89
N ASP A 261 -0.52 38.12 -6.55
CA ASP A 261 -0.16 39.16 -7.53
C ASP A 261 -0.43 40.59 -7.04
N GLY A 262 -0.13 40.84 -5.76
CA GLY A 262 -0.31 42.14 -5.10
C GLY A 262 -1.74 42.46 -4.65
N VAL A 263 -2.71 41.57 -4.88
CA VAL A 263 -4.11 41.73 -4.46
C VAL A 263 -4.40 40.88 -3.24
N ASN A 264 -4.99 41.46 -2.18
CA ASN A 264 -5.44 40.69 -1.03
C ASN A 264 -6.68 39.86 -1.40
N VAL A 265 -6.58 38.55 -1.25
CA VAL A 265 -7.62 37.59 -1.65
C VAL A 265 -8.36 36.97 -0.46
N GLY A 266 -7.85 37.17 0.75
CA GLY A 266 -8.48 36.67 1.96
C GLY A 266 -7.54 36.69 3.16
N SER A 267 -8.02 36.16 4.28
CA SER A 267 -7.22 36.07 5.51
C SER A 267 -7.42 34.74 6.20
N MET A 268 -6.38 34.26 6.87
CA MET A 268 -6.40 33.09 7.75
C MET A 268 -6.12 33.51 9.19
N PHE A 269 -6.51 32.68 10.15
CA PHE A 269 -6.19 32.88 11.57
C PHE A 269 -5.21 31.81 12.04
N VAL A 270 -4.21 32.23 12.82
CA VAL A 270 -3.22 31.31 13.41
C VAL A 270 -3.85 30.57 14.58
N SER A 271 -3.78 29.25 14.59
CA SER A 271 -4.18 28.39 15.70
C SER A 271 -3.11 27.32 15.90
N SER A 272 -2.55 27.22 17.11
CA SER A 272 -1.50 26.25 17.44
C SER A 272 -0.28 26.27 16.51
N GLY A 273 0.05 27.44 15.94
CA GLY A 273 1.17 27.60 15.00
C GLY A 273 0.83 27.33 13.53
N GLU A 274 -0.44 27.10 13.20
CA GLU A 274 -0.90 26.83 11.84
C GLU A 274 -1.92 27.86 11.37
N GLY A 275 -2.05 28.06 10.06
CA GLY A 275 -3.06 28.90 9.46
C GLY A 275 -3.52 28.33 8.12
N ARG A 276 -4.82 28.50 7.81
CA ARG A 276 -5.41 28.05 6.54
C ARG A 276 -6.36 29.10 5.95
N LEU A 277 -6.20 29.38 4.66
CA LEU A 277 -7.18 30.05 3.83
C LEU A 277 -7.63 29.08 2.73
N ARG A 278 -8.95 28.98 2.52
CA ARG A 278 -9.54 28.25 1.39
C ARG A 278 -10.60 29.11 0.73
N LEU A 279 -10.46 29.33 -0.58
CA LEU A 279 -11.41 30.06 -1.41
C LEU A 279 -11.93 29.13 -2.51
N ARG A 280 -13.25 29.07 -2.69
CA ARG A 280 -13.88 28.25 -3.74
C ARG A 280 -15.02 28.97 -4.44
N THR A 281 -15.07 28.86 -5.77
CA THR A 281 -16.14 29.49 -6.57
C THR A 281 -17.50 28.84 -6.36
N ASP A 282 -17.56 27.54 -6.05
CA ASP A 282 -18.82 26.83 -5.80
C ASP A 282 -19.42 27.13 -4.42
N ASN A 283 -18.63 27.68 -3.50
CA ASN A 283 -19.11 28.28 -2.25
C ASN A 283 -19.49 29.77 -2.40
N GLY A 284 -19.53 30.29 -3.63
CA GLY A 284 -19.80 31.70 -3.92
C GLY A 284 -18.66 32.66 -3.54
N GLN A 285 -17.47 32.13 -3.22
CA GLN A 285 -16.30 32.95 -2.89
C GLN A 285 -15.57 33.36 -4.17
N THR A 286 -14.94 34.54 -4.14
CA THR A 286 -14.08 34.98 -5.24
C THR A 286 -12.73 34.29 -5.14
N VAL A 287 -12.34 33.56 -6.17
CA VAL A 287 -11.01 32.94 -6.30
C VAL A 287 -10.22 33.75 -7.34
N PRO A 288 -9.01 34.21 -7.04
CA PRO A 288 -8.20 34.94 -8.01
C PRO A 288 -7.82 34.04 -9.20
N ALA A 289 -7.61 34.62 -10.37
CA ALA A 289 -6.94 33.90 -11.45
C ALA A 289 -5.46 33.74 -11.08
N VAL A 290 -4.93 32.52 -11.16
CA VAL A 290 -3.53 32.20 -10.90
C VAL A 290 -2.98 31.48 -12.12
N VAL A 291 -1.79 31.87 -12.56
CA VAL A 291 -1.06 31.26 -13.67
C VAL A 291 0.34 30.88 -13.22
N VAL A 292 1.06 30.08 -14.02
CA VAL A 292 2.48 29.82 -13.76
C VAL A 292 3.22 31.16 -13.73
N GLY A 293 3.97 31.40 -12.66
CA GLY A 293 4.65 32.66 -12.38
C GLY A 293 3.86 33.65 -11.51
N SER A 294 2.59 33.40 -11.20
CA SER A 294 1.84 34.20 -10.22
C SER A 294 2.52 34.13 -8.86
N THR A 295 2.62 35.27 -8.19
CA THR A 295 3.24 35.40 -6.87
C THR A 295 2.19 35.24 -5.77
N ILE A 296 2.59 34.63 -4.66
CA ILE A 296 1.77 34.53 -3.45
C ILE A 296 2.55 34.94 -2.21
N VAL A 297 1.91 35.71 -1.35
CA VAL A 297 2.50 36.28 -0.14
C VAL A 297 1.53 36.14 1.02
N VAL A 298 2.03 35.66 2.16
CA VAL A 298 1.33 35.71 3.45
C VAL A 298 1.90 36.86 4.27
N GLN A 299 1.03 37.73 4.76
CA GLN A 299 1.40 38.95 5.47
C GLN A 299 0.86 38.98 6.91
N ASN A 300 1.67 39.47 7.85
CA ASN A 300 1.24 39.84 9.19
C ASN A 300 1.33 41.37 9.35
N GLY A 301 0.19 42.05 9.54
CA GLY A 301 0.17 43.50 9.70
C GLY A 301 0.76 44.30 8.51
N GLY A 302 0.74 43.73 7.30
CA GLY A 302 1.32 44.33 6.08
C GLY A 302 2.77 43.94 5.78
N SER A 303 3.44 43.23 6.69
CA SER A 303 4.79 42.70 6.46
C SER A 303 4.74 41.28 5.88
N ASN A 304 5.51 41.02 4.83
CA ASN A 304 5.63 39.69 4.24
C ASN A 304 6.33 38.73 5.20
N ILE A 305 5.69 37.61 5.53
CA ILE A 305 6.27 36.58 6.41
C ILE A 305 6.53 35.26 5.69
N LEU A 306 5.79 34.97 4.61
CA LEU A 306 6.03 33.86 3.72
C LEU A 306 5.75 34.29 2.28
N THR A 307 6.55 33.84 1.34
CA THR A 307 6.44 34.14 -0.09
C THR A 307 6.64 32.88 -0.92
N GLY A 308 5.93 32.78 -2.03
CA GLY A 308 6.10 31.73 -3.03
C GLY A 308 5.70 32.21 -4.43
N THR A 309 6.00 31.38 -5.42
CA THR A 309 5.60 31.60 -6.81
C THR A 309 4.98 30.30 -7.32
N PHE A 310 3.82 30.41 -7.96
CA PHE A 310 3.13 29.25 -8.52
C PHE A 310 3.89 28.69 -9.72
N GLY A 311 4.35 27.44 -9.59
CA GLY A 311 4.86 26.59 -10.66
C GLY A 311 3.83 25.55 -11.09
N GLY A 312 4.08 24.87 -12.21
CA GLY A 312 3.21 23.83 -12.77
C GLY A 312 3.44 23.63 -14.28
N PHE A 313 2.79 22.64 -14.88
CA PHE A 313 2.96 22.32 -16.30
C PHE A 313 2.48 23.46 -17.19
N THR A 314 3.39 24.03 -17.98
CA THR A 314 2.99 24.87 -19.11
C THR A 314 2.40 23.96 -20.18
N GLY A 315 1.18 24.25 -20.66
CA GLY A 315 0.63 23.58 -21.85
C GLY A 315 1.63 23.61 -23.02
N PRO A 316 1.47 22.74 -24.03
CA PRO A 316 2.49 22.53 -25.06
C PRO A 316 2.94 23.86 -25.66
N SER A 317 4.25 24.12 -25.58
CA SER A 317 4.87 25.23 -26.29
C SER A 317 4.49 25.14 -27.77
N PRO A 318 4.04 26.23 -28.43
CA PRO A 318 3.91 26.25 -29.87
C PRO A 318 5.31 26.13 -30.45
N SER A 319 5.73 24.90 -30.79
CA SER A 319 6.91 24.69 -31.60
C SER A 319 6.71 25.45 -32.92
N PRO A 320 7.67 26.30 -33.34
CA PRO A 320 7.54 27.08 -34.56
C PRO A 320 7.50 26.12 -35.74
N SER A 321 6.31 25.93 -36.32
CA SER A 321 6.20 25.28 -37.61
C SER A 321 6.93 26.13 -38.65
N PRO A 322 7.83 25.55 -39.46
CA PRO A 322 8.52 26.28 -40.50
C PRO A 322 7.50 26.75 -41.56
N THR A 323 7.63 28.02 -41.93
CA THR A 323 6.92 28.72 -42.99
C THR A 323 6.66 27.86 -44.23
N ALA A 324 5.39 27.82 -44.65
CA ALA A 324 5.00 27.32 -45.96
C ALA A 324 5.39 28.32 -47.07
N SER A 325 5.77 27.78 -48.25
CA SER A 325 5.53 28.43 -49.54
C SER A 325 5.44 27.37 -50.65
N PRO A 326 4.64 27.58 -51.72
CA PRO A 326 3.92 26.50 -52.40
C PRO A 326 4.42 26.18 -53.83
N SER A 327 4.11 24.99 -54.35
CA SER A 327 3.50 24.83 -55.69
C SER A 327 3.07 23.39 -56.02
N PRO A 328 2.12 23.21 -56.95
CA PRO A 328 1.36 21.98 -57.16
C PRO A 328 1.88 21.14 -58.34
N GLY A 329 1.69 19.83 -58.28
CA GLY A 329 1.83 18.99 -59.48
C GLY A 329 1.96 17.50 -59.23
N GLU A 330 0.94 16.78 -59.71
CA GLU A 330 0.96 15.40 -60.18
C GLU A 330 0.80 14.22 -59.20
N SER A 331 -0.22 13.41 -59.50
CA SER A 331 -0.46 12.03 -59.05
C SER A 331 0.34 11.08 -59.95
N PRO A 332 0.95 9.98 -59.45
CA PRO A 332 0.25 8.68 -59.55
C PRO A 332 0.59 7.60 -58.48
N THR A 333 -0.40 6.72 -58.22
CA THR A 333 -0.39 5.29 -57.79
C THR A 333 0.42 4.78 -56.57
N PRO A 334 -0.13 3.82 -55.78
CA PRO A 334 0.49 3.32 -54.55
C PRO A 334 1.42 2.11 -54.78
N SER A 335 2.56 2.11 -54.11
CA SER A 335 3.33 0.93 -53.75
C SER A 335 3.90 1.12 -52.34
N PRO A 336 3.99 0.05 -51.53
CA PRO A 336 4.05 0.15 -50.08
C PRO A 336 5.46 0.53 -49.64
N SER A 337 5.56 1.53 -48.76
CA SER A 337 6.78 1.81 -47.99
C SER A 337 6.45 1.77 -46.50
N PRO A 338 7.42 1.36 -45.67
CA PRO A 338 7.19 0.82 -44.34
C PRO A 338 6.65 1.89 -43.40
N SER A 339 5.66 1.51 -42.59
CA SER A 339 5.18 2.33 -41.48
C SER A 339 6.36 2.84 -40.66
N PRO A 340 6.51 4.17 -40.45
CA PRO A 340 7.37 4.64 -39.39
C PRO A 340 6.80 4.15 -38.06
N SER A 341 7.70 3.50 -37.33
CA SER A 341 7.66 3.04 -35.95
C SER A 341 6.58 3.68 -35.08
N ALA A 342 5.90 2.82 -34.32
CA ALA A 342 5.01 3.18 -33.22
C ALA A 342 5.59 4.31 -32.37
N SER A 343 4.72 5.28 -32.07
CA SER A 343 4.87 6.20 -30.94
C SER A 343 5.13 5.37 -29.67
N PRO A 344 6.09 5.73 -28.80
CA PRO A 344 6.26 5.00 -27.55
C PRO A 344 4.95 5.07 -26.74
N SER A 345 4.46 3.90 -26.34
CA SER A 345 3.27 3.79 -25.48
C SER A 345 3.51 4.53 -24.16
N PRO A 346 2.52 5.23 -23.61
CA PRO A 346 2.64 6.03 -22.39
C PRO A 346 2.69 5.20 -21.09
N SER A 347 3.25 3.98 -21.08
CA SER A 347 3.00 2.95 -20.06
C SER A 347 4.25 2.49 -19.29
N LEU A 348 5.13 3.42 -18.90
CA LEU A 348 6.34 3.09 -18.13
C LEU A 348 6.61 4.16 -17.07
N GLY A 349 7.26 3.73 -15.98
CA GLY A 349 7.67 4.48 -14.79
C GLY A 349 7.67 5.98 -14.94
N ARG A 350 6.76 6.64 -14.22
CA ARG A 350 6.67 8.09 -14.16
C ARG A 350 7.05 8.67 -12.83
N SER A 351 7.12 7.87 -11.76
CA SER A 351 7.50 8.34 -10.44
C SER A 351 8.77 7.65 -9.99
N PHE A 352 9.75 8.46 -9.58
CA PHE A 352 11.04 8.02 -9.09
C PHE A 352 11.31 8.71 -7.77
N GLU A 353 11.99 8.01 -6.87
CA GLU A 353 12.38 8.54 -5.57
C GLU A 353 13.82 8.20 -5.27
N SER A 354 14.42 8.98 -4.39
CA SER A 354 15.78 8.80 -3.95
C SER A 354 15.85 9.08 -2.46
N HIS A 355 16.35 8.09 -1.73
CA HIS A 355 16.63 8.18 -0.30
C HIS A 355 18.12 8.48 -0.12
N LEU A 356 18.41 9.65 0.44
CA LEU A 356 19.76 10.18 0.59
C LEU A 356 20.29 9.85 1.97
N THR A 357 21.44 9.18 2.01
CA THR A 357 22.14 8.90 3.26
C THR A 357 23.63 9.22 3.13
N GLY A 358 24.33 9.30 4.26
CA GLY A 358 25.79 9.42 4.27
C GLY A 358 26.50 8.22 3.63
N ALA A 359 25.89 7.04 3.68
CA ALA A 359 26.41 5.82 3.05
C ALA A 359 26.39 5.90 1.51
N GLY A 360 25.46 6.66 0.93
CA GLY A 360 25.39 6.88 -0.51
C GLY A 360 26.47 7.81 -1.06
N VAL A 361 27.17 8.56 -0.20
CA VAL A 361 28.30 9.40 -0.61
C VAL A 361 29.52 8.52 -0.89
N THR A 362 30.36 8.90 -1.86
CA THR A 362 31.61 8.20 -2.16
C THR A 362 32.81 9.12 -1.95
N PRO A 363 33.69 8.85 -0.98
CA PRO A 363 33.58 7.81 0.05
C PRO A 363 32.44 8.09 1.05
N PRO A 364 31.91 7.06 1.76
CA PRO A 364 30.82 7.23 2.73
C PRO A 364 31.13 8.27 3.81
N VAL A 365 30.12 9.06 4.15
CA VAL A 365 30.16 10.05 5.23
C VAL A 365 29.41 9.49 6.44
N THR A 366 30.02 9.51 7.62
CA THR A 366 29.32 9.20 8.87
C THR A 366 28.47 10.39 9.30
N THR A 367 27.16 10.30 9.13
CA THR A 367 26.19 11.32 9.53
C THR A 367 24.86 10.67 9.91
N ASN A 368 24.05 11.37 10.71
CA ASN A 368 22.66 11.01 11.00
C ASN A 368 21.68 11.74 10.06
N ALA A 369 22.22 12.48 9.08
CA ALA A 369 21.43 13.18 8.09
C ALA A 369 20.72 12.21 7.16
N THR A 370 19.49 12.57 6.80
CA THR A 370 18.66 11.88 5.82
C THR A 370 18.04 12.90 4.87
N GLY A 371 17.56 12.44 3.72
CA GLY A 371 16.76 13.26 2.84
C GLY A 371 16.05 12.42 1.81
N GLU A 372 14.99 12.95 1.23
CA GLU A 372 14.19 12.30 0.21
C GLU A 372 14.00 13.27 -0.94
N ILE A 373 14.25 12.83 -2.17
CA ILE A 373 13.94 13.60 -3.37
C ILE A 373 13.14 12.74 -4.34
N LYS A 374 12.06 13.30 -4.87
CA LYS A 374 11.15 12.67 -5.83
C LYS A 374 11.23 13.35 -7.19
N VAL A 375 11.07 12.57 -8.25
CA VAL A 375 10.99 13.01 -9.64
C VAL A 375 9.76 12.38 -10.29
N SER A 376 8.85 13.22 -10.80
CA SER A 376 7.65 12.77 -11.52
C SER A 376 7.66 13.25 -12.97
N LEU A 377 7.54 12.33 -13.93
CA LEU A 377 7.44 12.60 -15.35
C LEU A 377 5.99 12.91 -15.76
N ASN A 378 5.81 13.90 -16.63
CA ASN A 378 4.50 14.16 -17.24
C ASN A 378 4.09 13.02 -18.21
N ALA A 379 2.82 12.97 -18.59
CA ALA A 379 2.28 11.89 -19.43
C ALA A 379 2.95 11.73 -20.81
N THR A 380 3.61 12.77 -21.29
CA THR A 380 4.35 12.77 -22.58
C THR A 380 5.85 12.53 -22.41
N GLU A 381 6.34 12.37 -21.18
CA GLU A 381 7.75 12.21 -20.83
C GLU A 381 8.65 13.34 -21.35
N THR A 382 8.10 14.57 -21.40
CA THR A 382 8.80 15.77 -21.87
C THR A 382 9.18 16.71 -20.73
N GLN A 383 8.60 16.52 -19.54
CA GLN A 383 8.88 17.32 -18.36
C GLN A 383 8.98 16.44 -17.13
N ALA A 384 9.87 16.81 -16.22
CA ALA A 384 10.07 16.18 -14.93
C ALA A 384 9.88 17.21 -13.82
N THR A 385 8.98 16.93 -12.87
CA THR A 385 8.78 17.73 -11.67
C THR A 385 9.58 17.11 -10.53
N VAL A 386 10.41 17.92 -9.87
CA VAL A 386 11.33 17.52 -8.81
C VAL A 386 10.96 18.24 -7.53
N PHE A 387 10.91 17.53 -6.41
CA PHE A 387 10.69 18.09 -5.08
C PHE A 387 11.31 17.16 -4.03
N GLY A 388 11.51 17.66 -2.81
CA GLY A 388 12.10 16.84 -1.75
C GLY A 388 12.45 17.64 -0.50
N GLU A 389 12.96 16.92 0.50
CA GLU A 389 13.35 17.46 1.80
C GLU A 389 14.63 16.82 2.35
N PHE A 390 15.16 17.42 3.42
CA PHE A 390 16.30 16.90 4.15
C PHE A 390 16.21 17.20 5.64
N HIS A 391 16.86 16.34 6.43
CA HIS A 391 16.88 16.41 7.88
C HIS A 391 18.27 16.15 8.46
N ASN A 392 18.52 16.75 9.63
CA ASN A 392 19.64 16.45 10.52
C ASN A 392 21.04 16.55 9.88
N LEU A 393 21.24 17.47 8.92
CA LEU A 393 22.59 17.75 8.44
C LEU A 393 23.49 18.17 9.61
N GLY A 394 24.74 17.71 9.62
CA GLY A 394 25.72 18.06 10.64
C GLY A 394 26.12 19.53 10.64
N SER A 395 25.73 20.29 9.60
CA SER A 395 25.88 21.74 9.51
C SER A 395 24.95 22.32 8.45
N ASN A 396 24.88 23.65 8.35
CA ASN A 396 24.01 24.31 7.38
C ASN A 396 24.22 23.78 5.96
N GLN A 397 23.12 23.52 5.27
CA GLN A 397 23.07 23.16 3.86
C GLN A 397 23.74 24.25 3.01
N THR A 398 24.53 23.81 2.01
CA THR A 398 25.31 24.69 1.12
C THR A 398 25.03 24.47 -0.36
N GLY A 399 24.24 23.44 -0.70
CA GLY A 399 23.89 23.10 -2.07
C GLY A 399 23.08 21.80 -2.15
N ALA A 400 22.30 21.65 -3.20
CA ALA A 400 21.52 20.45 -3.49
C ALA A 400 21.37 20.30 -5.00
N ARG A 401 21.56 19.11 -5.53
CA ARG A 401 21.57 18.89 -6.99
C ARG A 401 21.24 17.46 -7.37
N ILE A 402 20.77 17.29 -8.61
CA ILE A 402 20.62 16.00 -9.28
C ILE A 402 21.71 15.88 -10.35
N GLU A 403 22.41 14.75 -10.35
CA GLU A 403 23.47 14.43 -11.30
C GLU A 403 23.15 13.13 -12.03
N ALA A 404 23.55 13.00 -13.31
CA ALA A 404 23.46 11.75 -14.07
C ALA A 404 24.83 11.08 -14.29
N LEU A 405 24.89 9.76 -14.15
CA LEU A 405 26.09 8.92 -14.32
C LEU A 405 26.35 8.53 -15.79
N ILE A 406 26.79 9.49 -16.61
CA ILE A 406 27.68 9.26 -17.77
C ILE A 406 28.64 10.45 -17.90
N GLY A 407 29.94 10.23 -17.69
CA GLY A 407 31.00 11.26 -17.66
C GLY A 407 31.21 11.88 -16.27
N ASP A 408 32.11 12.87 -16.16
CA ASP A 408 32.29 13.66 -14.94
C ASP A 408 31.04 14.56 -14.73
N GLY A 409 29.96 13.98 -14.20
CA GLY A 409 28.79 14.66 -13.64
C GLY A 409 28.11 15.68 -14.56
N VAL A 410 27.18 15.23 -15.41
CA VAL A 410 26.23 16.17 -16.01
C VAL A 410 25.19 16.50 -14.95
N LEU A 411 25.29 17.71 -14.39
CA LEU A 411 24.25 18.33 -13.57
C LEU A 411 22.93 18.28 -14.37
N VAL A 412 21.95 17.58 -13.83
CA VAL A 412 20.59 17.52 -14.38
C VAL A 412 19.80 18.72 -13.90
N LEU A 413 19.88 19.00 -12.60
CA LEU A 413 19.16 20.09 -11.95
C LEU A 413 19.94 20.56 -10.71
N ASP A 414 20.10 21.87 -10.57
CA ASP A 414 20.53 22.51 -9.32
C ASP A 414 19.28 22.95 -8.55
N LEU A 415 19.10 22.41 -7.35
CA LEU A 415 17.99 22.75 -6.45
C LEU A 415 18.35 23.95 -5.54
N GLY A 416 19.61 24.37 -5.54
CA GLY A 416 20.09 25.54 -4.83
C GLY A 416 20.23 25.36 -3.32
N VAL A 417 20.18 26.49 -2.60
CA VAL A 417 20.40 26.56 -1.15
C VAL A 417 19.13 27.01 -0.45
N VAL A 418 18.61 26.15 0.43
CA VAL A 418 17.51 26.47 1.35
C VAL A 418 18.08 26.91 2.71
N GLY A 419 19.26 26.41 3.08
CA GLY A 419 19.94 26.71 4.34
C GLY A 419 19.42 25.89 5.53
N GLY A 420 20.07 26.06 6.69
CA GLY A 420 19.75 25.30 7.90
C GLY A 420 20.17 23.83 7.84
N ILE A 421 19.85 23.07 8.89
CA ILE A 421 20.13 21.63 8.99
C ILE A 421 18.94 20.74 8.60
N ASN A 422 17.78 21.35 8.39
CA ASN A 422 16.56 20.75 7.85
C ASN A 422 15.96 21.72 6.83
N GLY A 423 15.29 21.22 5.79
CA GLY A 423 14.64 22.10 4.82
C GLY A 423 13.95 21.36 3.69
N ASN A 424 13.03 22.06 3.03
CA ASN A 424 12.25 21.55 1.89
C ASN A 424 12.62 22.35 0.65
N PHE A 425 12.89 21.65 -0.46
CA PHE A 425 13.12 22.29 -1.74
C PHE A 425 11.80 22.73 -2.36
N PRO A 426 11.74 23.93 -2.98
CA PRO A 426 10.59 24.27 -3.81
C PRO A 426 10.49 23.26 -4.96
N SER A 427 9.25 22.94 -5.37
CA SER A 427 9.04 22.11 -6.55
C SER A 427 9.60 22.80 -7.80
N VAL A 428 10.39 22.06 -8.59
CA VAL A 428 10.98 22.55 -9.83
C VAL A 428 10.58 21.62 -10.97
N THR A 429 9.95 22.17 -12.01
CA THR A 429 9.69 21.44 -13.26
C THR A 429 10.78 21.79 -14.27
N ILE A 430 11.43 20.76 -14.81
CA ILE A 430 12.41 20.88 -15.90
C ILE A 430 11.89 20.19 -17.15
N ASP A 431 12.27 20.70 -18.32
CA ASP A 431 12.11 19.95 -19.56
C ASP A 431 13.13 18.79 -19.58
N VAL A 432 12.67 17.60 -19.96
CA VAL A 432 13.51 16.41 -20.13
C VAL A 432 13.39 15.86 -21.54
N ASN A 433 14.50 15.33 -22.07
CA ASN A 433 14.49 14.60 -23.33
C ASN A 433 14.46 13.08 -23.11
N ALA A 434 14.19 12.31 -24.17
CA ALA A 434 14.12 10.85 -24.10
C ALA A 434 15.39 10.18 -23.54
N GLY A 435 16.57 10.77 -23.75
CA GLY A 435 17.83 10.27 -23.18
C GLY A 435 17.90 10.46 -21.66
N GLN A 436 17.47 11.61 -21.16
CA GLN A 436 17.35 11.90 -19.73
C GLN A 436 16.32 10.99 -19.04
N VAL A 437 15.17 10.78 -19.66
CA VAL A 437 14.16 9.83 -19.18
C VAL A 437 14.72 8.40 -19.14
N SER A 438 15.46 8.00 -20.17
CA SER A 438 16.14 6.69 -20.19
C SER A 438 17.19 6.56 -19.09
N GLN A 439 17.93 7.63 -18.78
CA GLN A 439 18.92 7.65 -17.70
C GLN A 439 18.25 7.52 -16.34
N LEU A 440 17.18 8.28 -16.09
CA LEU A 440 16.40 8.22 -14.86
C LEU A 440 15.85 6.81 -14.63
N ARG A 441 15.24 6.19 -15.66
CA ARG A 441 14.75 4.80 -15.63
C ARG A 441 15.83 3.75 -15.41
N SER A 442 17.06 4.03 -15.87
CA SER A 442 18.20 3.14 -15.66
C SER A 442 18.89 3.39 -14.32
N GLY A 443 18.26 4.17 -13.43
CA GLY A 443 18.80 4.58 -12.14
C GLY A 443 20.05 5.45 -12.25
N LEU A 444 20.40 6.01 -13.40
CA LEU A 444 21.66 6.75 -13.54
C LEU A 444 21.62 8.13 -12.85
N TRP A 445 20.46 8.59 -12.39
CA TRP A 445 20.34 9.84 -11.66
C TRP A 445 20.64 9.64 -10.18
N SER A 446 21.29 10.62 -9.57
CA SER A 446 21.51 10.67 -8.12
C SER A 446 21.28 12.07 -7.58
N ALA A 447 20.63 12.17 -6.44
CA ALA A 447 20.50 13.40 -5.67
C ALA A 447 21.67 13.52 -4.69
N VAL A 448 22.18 14.75 -4.50
CA VAL A 448 23.26 15.06 -3.56
C VAL A 448 22.93 16.33 -2.81
N ILE A 449 23.04 16.31 -1.48
CA ILE A 449 22.92 17.49 -0.63
C ILE A 449 24.26 17.73 0.07
N THR A 450 24.76 18.96 -0.02
CA THR A 450 26.03 19.38 0.58
C THR A 450 25.77 20.25 1.81
N SER A 451 26.70 20.22 2.76
CA SER A 451 26.69 21.09 3.93
C SER A 451 28.04 21.80 4.10
N VAL A 452 28.13 22.74 5.05
CA VAL A 452 29.38 23.47 5.35
C VAL A 452 30.52 22.50 5.69
N ASN A 453 30.25 21.48 6.50
CA ASN A 453 31.25 20.50 6.93
C ASN A 453 31.52 19.43 5.87
N ASN A 454 30.59 19.22 4.93
CA ASN A 454 30.66 18.18 3.91
C ASN A 454 30.37 18.77 2.52
N ALA A 455 31.30 19.60 2.02
CA ALA A 455 31.13 20.32 0.75
C ALA A 455 31.08 19.41 -0.49
N GLY A 456 31.61 18.18 -0.40
CA GLY A 456 31.53 17.17 -1.46
C GLY A 456 30.19 16.42 -1.52
N GLY A 457 29.32 16.63 -0.53
CA GLY A 457 28.11 15.85 -0.28
C GLY A 457 28.12 15.32 1.15
N GLU A 458 27.08 15.63 1.92
CA GLU A 458 26.84 14.98 3.21
C GLU A 458 25.98 13.73 3.04
N ILE A 459 24.96 13.83 2.18
CA ILE A 459 24.04 12.75 1.87
C ILE A 459 23.85 12.66 0.35
N ARG A 460 23.78 11.43 -0.17
CA ARG A 460 23.54 11.13 -1.60
C ARG A 460 22.63 9.91 -1.70
N GLY A 461 21.80 9.88 -2.74
CA GLY A 461 20.92 8.76 -3.08
C GLY A 461 20.83 8.62 -4.59
N GLN A 462 20.60 7.39 -5.06
CA GLN A 462 20.29 7.10 -6.47
C GLN A 462 18.76 7.16 -6.65
N PHE A 463 18.26 7.58 -7.80
CA PHE A 463 16.83 7.52 -8.09
C PHE A 463 16.45 6.10 -8.52
N VAL A 464 15.42 5.56 -7.89
CA VAL A 464 14.77 4.29 -8.23
C VAL A 464 13.31 4.55 -8.58
N GLN A 465 12.72 3.69 -9.40
CA GLN A 465 11.30 3.81 -9.73
C GLN A 465 10.48 3.42 -8.50
N ARG A 466 9.47 4.23 -8.16
CA ARG A 466 8.57 3.93 -7.03
C ARG A 466 7.75 2.69 -7.38
N SER A 467 7.83 1.64 -6.56
CA SER A 467 6.95 0.48 -6.68
C SER A 467 5.72 0.67 -5.82
N ASN A 468 4.57 0.90 -6.45
CA ASN A 468 3.29 0.86 -5.77
C ASN A 468 2.72 -0.56 -5.79
N LEU A 469 2.07 -0.98 -4.70
CA LEU A 469 1.43 -2.29 -4.64
C LEU A 469 0.36 -2.40 -5.72
N ALA A 470 0.41 -3.43 -6.55
CA ALA A 470 -0.55 -3.61 -7.64
C ALA A 470 -0.47 -2.56 -8.75
N ASP A 471 0.66 -1.87 -8.94
CA ASP A 471 1.00 -1.15 -10.17
C ASP A 471 1.54 -2.14 -11.21
N PHE A 472 0.70 -2.73 -12.07
CA PHE A 472 1.11 -3.79 -13.01
C PHE A 472 1.64 -3.27 -14.34
N ASP A 473 1.32 -2.02 -14.74
CA ASP A 473 1.91 -1.41 -15.94
C ASP A 473 3.12 -0.52 -15.65
N GLY A 474 3.35 -0.21 -14.37
CA GLY A 474 4.48 0.56 -13.87
C GLY A 474 4.29 2.05 -14.10
N ASP A 475 3.06 2.55 -14.24
CA ASP A 475 2.82 3.97 -14.49
C ASP A 475 2.92 4.82 -13.20
N GLY A 476 3.12 4.19 -12.04
CA GLY A 476 3.18 4.81 -10.73
C GLY A 476 1.82 4.87 -10.03
N HIS A 477 0.77 4.31 -10.61
CA HIS A 477 -0.57 4.24 -10.02
C HIS A 477 -0.91 2.81 -9.61
N ASN A 478 -1.79 2.68 -8.62
CA ASN A 478 -2.32 1.38 -8.25
C ASN A 478 -3.37 0.94 -9.29
N ASP A 479 -3.23 -0.28 -9.81
CA ASP A 479 -4.19 -0.84 -10.76
C ASP A 479 -5.32 -1.60 -10.08
N LEU A 480 -6.48 -1.61 -10.73
CA LEU A 480 -7.57 -2.47 -10.35
C LEU A 480 -7.15 -3.90 -10.68
N SER A 481 -6.97 -4.73 -9.66
CA SER A 481 -6.40 -6.05 -9.84
C SER A 481 -6.92 -7.06 -8.84
N VAL A 482 -7.18 -8.27 -9.33
CA VAL A 482 -7.68 -9.39 -8.53
C VAL A 482 -6.98 -10.70 -8.89
N PHE A 483 -6.77 -11.55 -7.89
CA PHE A 483 -6.53 -12.97 -8.08
C PHE A 483 -7.85 -13.72 -7.96
N ARG A 484 -8.13 -14.64 -8.87
CA ARG A 484 -9.31 -15.51 -8.85
C ARG A 484 -8.92 -16.93 -8.47
N PRO A 485 -9.16 -17.35 -7.21
CA PRO A 485 -8.81 -18.69 -6.76
C PRO A 485 -9.47 -19.81 -7.57
N SER A 486 -10.68 -19.59 -8.11
CA SER A 486 -11.45 -20.63 -8.81
C SER A 486 -10.83 -21.09 -10.13
N ASP A 487 -9.96 -20.27 -10.74
CA ASP A 487 -9.29 -20.60 -12.01
C ASP A 487 -7.77 -20.33 -12.00
N GLY A 488 -7.24 -19.79 -10.90
CA GLY A 488 -5.81 -19.50 -10.75
C GLY A 488 -5.34 -18.33 -11.63
N ASN A 489 -6.26 -17.48 -12.09
CA ASN A 489 -5.92 -16.33 -12.92
C ASN A 489 -5.82 -15.05 -12.10
N TRP A 490 -4.85 -14.22 -12.48
CA TRP A 490 -4.74 -12.83 -12.10
C TRP A 490 -5.34 -11.98 -13.21
N TYR A 491 -6.08 -10.95 -12.83
CA TYR A 491 -6.68 -9.99 -13.73
C TYR A 491 -6.28 -8.60 -13.30
N SER A 492 -5.80 -7.77 -14.22
CA SER A 492 -5.60 -6.33 -13.99
C SER A 492 -6.30 -5.49 -15.05
N LEU A 493 -6.70 -4.28 -14.66
CA LEU A 493 -7.27 -3.27 -15.54
C LEU A 493 -6.64 -1.91 -15.20
N ASN A 494 -6.01 -1.31 -16.19
CA ASN A 494 -5.29 -0.04 -16.07
C ASN A 494 -5.38 0.80 -17.34
N GLY A 495 -4.60 1.89 -17.40
CA GLY A 495 -4.56 2.79 -18.56
C GLY A 495 -4.12 2.11 -19.86
N ALA A 496 -3.29 1.06 -19.76
CA ALA A 496 -2.86 0.23 -20.88
C ALA A 496 -3.91 -0.82 -21.31
N GLY A 497 -4.88 -1.14 -20.44
CA GLY A 497 -6.02 -1.99 -20.75
C GLY A 497 -6.17 -3.18 -19.79
N PHE A 498 -6.87 -4.22 -20.25
CA PHE A 498 -7.10 -5.44 -19.48
C PHE A 498 -6.00 -6.47 -19.72
N THR A 499 -5.51 -7.08 -18.64
CA THR A 499 -4.59 -8.22 -18.73
C THR A 499 -5.08 -9.41 -17.89
N ALA A 500 -4.70 -10.62 -18.32
CA ALA A 500 -4.98 -11.85 -17.59
C ALA A 500 -3.74 -12.75 -17.59
N THR A 501 -3.32 -13.18 -16.40
CA THR A 501 -2.15 -14.04 -16.20
C THR A 501 -2.54 -15.29 -15.42
N ASN A 502 -2.38 -16.46 -16.03
CA ASN A 502 -2.57 -17.73 -15.33
C ASN A 502 -1.33 -18.06 -14.48
N PHE A 503 -1.45 -17.97 -13.16
CA PHE A 503 -0.37 -18.22 -12.23
C PHE A 503 -0.89 -18.43 -10.79
N GLY A 504 -0.69 -19.62 -10.23
CA GLY A 504 -1.16 -19.97 -8.88
C GLY A 504 -2.33 -20.94 -8.87
N THR A 505 -2.87 -21.20 -7.68
CA THR A 505 -3.92 -22.19 -7.40
C THR A 505 -4.88 -21.68 -6.32
N ALA A 506 -6.02 -22.35 -6.14
CA ALA A 506 -7.08 -21.89 -5.24
C ALA A 506 -6.67 -21.67 -3.77
N ASN A 507 -5.60 -22.32 -3.31
CA ASN A 507 -5.16 -22.26 -1.91
C ASN A 507 -3.93 -21.35 -1.71
N ASP A 508 -3.45 -20.74 -2.78
CA ASP A 508 -2.31 -19.84 -2.72
C ASP A 508 -2.71 -18.50 -2.10
N LYS A 509 -1.83 -17.92 -1.28
CA LYS A 509 -2.00 -16.56 -0.75
C LYS A 509 -1.33 -15.56 -1.68
N VAL A 510 -2.00 -14.46 -1.99
CA VAL A 510 -1.48 -13.37 -2.85
C VAL A 510 -0.42 -12.59 -2.10
N VAL A 511 0.74 -12.38 -2.73
CA VAL A 511 1.86 -11.58 -2.19
C VAL A 511 2.55 -10.79 -3.29
N SER A 512 1.80 -10.30 -4.29
CA SER A 512 2.35 -9.57 -5.43
C SER A 512 3.12 -8.31 -5.01
N ALA A 513 4.27 -8.03 -5.59
CA ALA A 513 5.07 -6.84 -5.32
C ALA A 513 6.15 -6.74 -6.40
N ASP A 514 6.94 -5.68 -6.45
CA ASP A 514 8.11 -5.63 -7.34
C ASP A 514 9.30 -6.32 -6.68
N TYR A 515 9.62 -7.56 -7.09
CA TYR A 515 10.71 -8.35 -6.51
C TYR A 515 11.97 -8.35 -7.40
N ASP A 516 11.96 -7.67 -8.55
CA ASP A 516 13.11 -7.57 -9.45
C ASP A 516 13.56 -6.13 -9.76
N GLY A 517 12.88 -5.15 -9.17
CA GLY A 517 13.24 -3.73 -9.19
C GLY A 517 12.93 -3.05 -10.52
N ASP A 518 12.02 -3.60 -11.32
CA ASP A 518 11.66 -3.04 -12.62
C ASP A 518 10.54 -1.97 -12.55
N GLY A 519 10.07 -1.70 -11.33
CA GLY A 519 9.04 -0.72 -11.01
C GLY A 519 7.64 -1.16 -11.39
N ARG A 520 7.43 -2.46 -11.64
CA ARG A 520 6.12 -3.07 -11.87
C ARG A 520 5.86 -4.17 -10.85
N THR A 521 4.58 -4.39 -10.57
CA THR A 521 4.14 -5.46 -9.69
C THR A 521 4.32 -6.82 -10.35
N ASP A 522 5.14 -7.66 -9.74
CA ASP A 522 5.25 -9.06 -10.08
C ASP A 522 4.04 -9.85 -9.58
N THR A 523 3.68 -10.87 -10.35
CA THR A 523 2.65 -11.82 -9.96
C THR A 523 3.26 -12.84 -9.00
N ALA A 524 2.87 -12.84 -7.72
CA ALA A 524 3.50 -13.69 -6.71
C ALA A 524 2.52 -14.34 -5.73
N VAL A 525 2.82 -15.57 -5.33
CA VAL A 525 2.05 -16.36 -4.38
C VAL A 525 2.90 -16.94 -3.26
N PHE A 526 2.32 -17.02 -2.05
CA PHE A 526 2.84 -17.80 -0.93
C PHE A 526 2.02 -19.10 -0.81
N ARG A 527 2.67 -20.22 -1.13
CA ARG A 527 2.08 -21.55 -1.19
C ARG A 527 2.48 -22.40 0.00
N ASN A 528 1.51 -23.17 0.52
CA ASN A 528 1.80 -24.28 1.42
C ASN A 528 2.28 -25.50 0.62
N VAL A 529 3.54 -25.89 0.82
CA VAL A 529 4.09 -27.13 0.28
C VAL A 529 4.60 -27.96 1.46
N ASP A 530 3.87 -29.03 1.81
CA ASP A 530 4.22 -29.95 2.89
C ASP A 530 4.50 -29.26 4.25
N GLY A 531 3.76 -28.18 4.56
CA GLY A 531 3.91 -27.39 5.79
C GLY A 531 4.93 -26.26 5.69
N LEU A 532 5.66 -26.17 4.59
CA LEU A 532 6.59 -25.07 4.30
C LEU A 532 5.89 -23.94 3.55
N GLY A 533 6.34 -22.72 3.82
CA GLY A 533 5.94 -21.53 3.06
C GLY A 533 6.86 -21.37 1.85
N VAL A 534 6.31 -21.49 0.64
CA VAL A 534 7.06 -21.37 -0.60
C VAL A 534 6.53 -20.17 -1.39
N TRP A 535 7.40 -19.19 -1.59
CA TRP A 535 7.19 -18.05 -2.47
C TRP A 535 7.40 -18.50 -3.91
N GLN A 536 6.43 -18.23 -4.78
CA GLN A 536 6.60 -18.33 -6.22
C GLN A 536 6.31 -16.98 -6.84
N ILE A 537 7.29 -16.44 -7.55
CA ILE A 537 7.26 -15.09 -8.10
C ILE A 537 7.44 -15.22 -9.62
N LYS A 538 6.51 -14.66 -10.38
CA LYS A 538 6.62 -14.51 -11.82
C LYS A 538 6.93 -13.05 -12.12
N ARG A 539 8.19 -12.82 -12.49
CA ARG A 539 8.74 -11.49 -12.76
C ARG A 539 8.06 -10.83 -13.94
N SER A 540 7.75 -9.55 -13.82
CA SER A 540 7.03 -8.78 -14.82
C SER A 540 7.96 -8.36 -15.98
N SER A 541 9.24 -8.18 -15.69
CA SER A 541 10.29 -7.77 -16.64
C SER A 541 10.52 -8.77 -17.79
N ASP A 542 10.55 -10.07 -17.48
CA ASP A 542 10.92 -11.13 -18.43
C ASP A 542 10.04 -12.38 -18.37
N GLY A 543 9.05 -12.43 -17.46
CA GLY A 543 8.18 -13.59 -17.24
C GLY A 543 8.86 -14.77 -16.53
N GLY A 544 10.11 -14.61 -16.10
CA GLY A 544 10.90 -15.63 -15.43
C GLY A 544 10.35 -15.96 -14.04
N LEU A 545 10.51 -17.23 -13.63
CA LEU A 545 9.99 -17.75 -12.37
C LEU A 545 11.10 -17.83 -11.32
N SER A 546 10.89 -17.17 -10.19
CA SER A 546 11.63 -17.41 -8.95
C SER A 546 10.80 -18.29 -8.02
N THR A 547 11.44 -19.23 -7.34
CA THR A 547 10.81 -20.08 -6.33
C THR A 547 11.72 -20.18 -5.14
N GLU A 548 11.22 -19.78 -3.99
CA GLU A 548 11.98 -19.74 -2.76
C GLU A 548 11.18 -20.28 -1.58
N GLN A 549 11.76 -21.23 -0.85
CA GLN A 549 11.21 -21.65 0.44
C GLN A 549 11.66 -20.66 1.52
N PHE A 550 10.73 -19.85 2.02
CA PHE A 550 11.00 -18.89 3.09
C PHE A 550 9.80 -18.79 4.03
N GLY A 551 9.95 -19.35 5.22
CA GLY A 551 8.89 -19.46 6.24
C GLY A 551 8.19 -20.82 6.28
N PHE A 552 7.20 -20.93 7.16
CA PHE A 552 6.28 -22.05 7.27
C PHE A 552 4.90 -21.67 6.73
N ALA A 553 4.09 -22.65 6.34
CA ALA A 553 2.75 -22.40 5.81
C ALA A 553 1.81 -21.66 6.80
N THR A 554 2.09 -21.78 8.09
CA THR A 554 1.38 -21.10 9.18
C THR A 554 1.83 -19.66 9.41
N ASP A 555 2.97 -19.26 8.84
CA ASP A 555 3.42 -17.89 8.92
C ASP A 555 2.50 -17.00 8.04
N ILE A 556 2.41 -15.72 8.40
CA ILE A 556 1.73 -14.70 7.60
C ILE A 556 2.80 -14.07 6.70
N ALA A 557 2.67 -14.27 5.40
CA ALA A 557 3.54 -13.66 4.41
C ALA A 557 3.20 -12.17 4.27
N THR A 558 4.23 -11.34 4.17
CA THR A 558 4.14 -9.87 4.10
C THR A 558 5.14 -9.38 3.05
N ARG A 559 4.88 -8.21 2.48
CA ARG A 559 5.68 -7.58 1.42
C ARG A 559 6.05 -6.16 1.84
N GLY A 560 7.24 -5.71 1.46
CA GLY A 560 7.74 -4.36 1.70
C GLY A 560 9.23 -4.24 1.38
N ASP A 561 9.71 -3.02 1.17
CA ASP A 561 11.13 -2.72 0.99
C ASP A 561 11.74 -2.35 2.36
N PHE A 562 12.36 -3.30 3.05
CA PHE A 562 12.89 -3.08 4.40
C PHE A 562 14.34 -2.61 4.41
N ASP A 563 15.00 -2.52 3.25
CA ASP A 563 16.39 -2.09 3.15
C ASP A 563 16.64 -0.85 2.30
N GLY A 564 15.61 -0.36 1.63
CA GLY A 564 15.50 0.95 0.98
C GLY A 564 16.14 0.95 -0.40
N ASP A 565 16.18 -0.19 -1.07
CA ASP A 565 16.80 -0.35 -2.37
C ASP A 565 15.81 -0.26 -3.55
N GLY A 566 14.53 -0.05 -3.25
CA GLY A 566 13.44 0.03 -4.22
C GLY A 566 12.90 -1.35 -4.65
N ILE A 567 13.38 -2.44 -4.06
CA ILE A 567 12.96 -3.82 -4.36
C ILE A 567 12.25 -4.38 -3.13
N ASN A 568 11.11 -5.04 -3.33
CA ASN A 568 10.41 -5.67 -2.22
C ASN A 568 11.17 -6.90 -1.70
N ASP A 569 11.27 -6.99 -0.38
CA ASP A 569 11.84 -8.12 0.33
C ASP A 569 10.81 -9.21 0.60
N LEU A 570 11.31 -10.43 0.82
CA LEU A 570 10.49 -11.53 1.32
C LEU A 570 10.41 -11.43 2.84
N ALA A 571 9.20 -11.28 3.38
CA ALA A 571 8.98 -11.20 4.82
C ALA A 571 7.89 -12.17 5.30
N VAL A 572 8.11 -12.80 6.44
CA VAL A 572 7.09 -13.60 7.14
C VAL A 572 7.01 -13.22 8.61
N TYR A 573 5.79 -13.07 9.11
CA TYR A 573 5.50 -12.96 10.53
C TYR A 573 5.01 -14.31 11.05
N ARG A 574 5.65 -14.83 12.09
CA ARG A 574 5.26 -16.07 12.76
C ARG A 574 4.41 -15.77 13.98
N PRO A 575 3.07 -15.97 13.91
CA PRO A 575 2.19 -15.60 15.02
C PRO A 575 2.47 -16.42 16.29
N SER A 576 2.82 -17.71 16.14
CA SER A 576 3.08 -18.59 17.29
C SER A 576 4.23 -18.12 18.21
N THR A 577 5.14 -17.30 17.70
CA THR A 577 6.30 -16.79 18.45
C THR A 577 6.38 -15.26 18.50
N GLY A 578 5.57 -14.56 17.69
CA GLY A 578 5.67 -13.11 17.51
C GLY A 578 6.98 -12.67 16.86
N VAL A 579 7.49 -13.44 15.89
CA VAL A 579 8.80 -13.19 15.28
C VAL A 579 8.64 -12.89 13.80
N TRP A 580 9.30 -11.83 13.36
CA TRP A 580 9.48 -11.45 11.96
C TRP A 580 10.77 -12.08 11.42
N TYR A 581 10.69 -12.60 10.20
CA TYR A 581 11.82 -13.03 9.40
C TYR A 581 11.75 -12.28 8.08
N ILE A 582 12.78 -11.51 7.76
CA ILE A 582 12.88 -10.74 6.51
C ILE A 582 14.16 -11.16 5.81
N LYS A 583 14.05 -11.48 4.53
CA LYS A 583 15.18 -11.77 3.65
C LYS A 583 15.34 -10.61 2.68
N LYS A 584 16.48 -9.92 2.81
CA LYS A 584 16.82 -8.75 2.01
C LYS A 584 17.12 -9.10 0.54
N SER A 585 16.64 -8.27 -0.38
CA SER A 585 16.83 -8.30 -1.83
C SER A 585 18.30 -8.22 -2.24
N THR A 586 19.09 -7.28 -1.71
CA THR A 586 20.44 -6.96 -2.24
C THR A 586 21.62 -7.70 -1.62
N ASN A 587 21.54 -8.17 -0.38
CA ASN A 587 22.75 -8.59 0.37
C ASN A 587 22.70 -9.98 1.02
N THR A 588 21.68 -10.81 0.71
CA THR A 588 21.45 -12.14 1.32
C THR A 588 21.35 -12.13 2.86
N GLY A 589 21.29 -10.96 3.49
CA GLY A 589 21.14 -10.79 4.92
C GLY A 589 19.73 -11.13 5.38
N PHE A 590 19.63 -11.63 6.61
CA PHE A 590 18.35 -11.89 7.26
C PHE A 590 18.17 -10.93 8.43
N VAL A 591 16.98 -10.35 8.54
CA VAL A 591 16.51 -9.70 9.76
C VAL A 591 15.61 -10.68 10.49
N ILE A 592 15.94 -10.96 11.75
CA ILE A 592 15.14 -11.82 12.63
C ILE A 592 14.84 -11.04 13.88
N THR A 593 13.59 -10.59 14.03
CA THR A 593 13.21 -9.67 15.10
C THR A 593 11.97 -10.20 15.80
N ARG A 594 12.04 -10.36 17.12
CA ARG A 594 10.84 -10.64 17.92
C ARG A 594 10.08 -9.34 18.16
N PHE A 595 8.95 -9.18 17.48
CA PHE A 595 8.13 -7.98 17.55
C PHE A 595 6.67 -8.32 17.26
N GLY A 596 5.85 -8.42 18.32
CA GLY A 596 4.42 -8.70 18.24
C GLY A 596 3.96 -9.91 19.06
N LEU A 597 2.65 -10.16 19.02
CA LEU A 597 1.93 -11.26 19.66
C LEU A 597 1.14 -12.09 18.62
N ALA A 598 0.66 -13.28 19.01
CA ALA A 598 -0.01 -14.19 18.08
C ALA A 598 -1.27 -13.62 17.38
N GLU A 599 -1.92 -12.62 17.96
CA GLU A 599 -3.09 -11.97 17.37
C GLU A 599 -2.77 -10.78 16.47
N ASP A 600 -1.55 -10.27 16.57
CA ASP A 600 -1.11 -9.06 15.89
C ASP A 600 -1.16 -9.26 14.36
N LYS A 601 -1.62 -8.24 13.65
CA LYS A 601 -1.70 -8.19 12.19
C LYS A 601 -0.43 -7.53 11.64
N PRO A 602 0.45 -8.26 10.94
CA PRO A 602 1.70 -7.74 10.41
C PRO A 602 1.48 -6.82 9.23
N LEU A 603 2.22 -5.72 9.19
CA LEU A 603 1.78 -4.55 8.46
C LEU A 603 2.93 -3.58 8.10
N PRO A 604 3.87 -3.97 7.22
CA PRO A 604 5.01 -3.11 6.92
C PRO A 604 4.58 -1.78 6.31
N LEU A 605 5.15 -0.69 6.82
CA LEU A 605 4.84 0.67 6.41
C LEU A 605 5.96 1.61 6.88
N ASP A 606 6.36 2.57 6.05
CA ASP A 606 7.34 3.61 6.40
C ASP A 606 6.67 4.67 7.31
N VAL A 607 6.91 4.63 8.63
CA VAL A 607 6.31 5.60 9.57
C VAL A 607 7.09 6.90 9.69
N ASP A 608 8.35 6.95 9.26
CA ASP A 608 9.25 8.08 9.52
C ASP A 608 9.78 8.78 8.27
N GLY A 609 9.44 8.28 7.09
CA GLY A 609 9.74 8.85 5.78
C GLY A 609 11.18 8.61 5.36
N ASP A 610 11.80 7.53 5.85
CA ASP A 610 13.18 7.20 5.50
C ASP A 610 13.29 6.33 4.24
N GLY A 611 12.15 5.99 3.63
CA GLY A 611 12.07 5.20 2.41
C GLY A 611 12.06 3.71 2.62
N ARG A 612 12.05 3.25 3.87
CA ARG A 612 12.03 1.83 4.21
C ARG A 612 10.76 1.49 4.95
N ASP A 613 10.18 0.36 4.59
CA ASP A 613 9.09 -0.21 5.34
C ASP A 613 9.57 -0.64 6.73
N ASP A 614 8.92 -0.09 7.76
CA ASP A 614 9.18 -0.45 9.14
C ASP A 614 8.46 -1.74 9.53
N ILE A 615 9.00 -2.43 10.54
CA ILE A 615 8.27 -3.54 11.15
C ILE A 615 7.13 -2.96 11.97
N ALA A 616 5.90 -3.07 11.49
CA ALA A 616 4.72 -2.62 12.20
C ALA A 616 3.64 -3.70 12.32
N VAL A 617 2.88 -3.61 13.41
CA VAL A 617 1.73 -4.48 13.70
C VAL A 617 0.54 -3.69 14.23
N PHE A 618 -0.67 -4.13 13.90
CA PHE A 618 -1.90 -3.72 14.56
C PHE A 618 -2.41 -4.84 15.46
N ARG A 619 -2.74 -4.52 16.72
CA ARG A 619 -3.27 -5.46 17.69
C ARG A 619 -4.80 -5.31 17.81
N PRO A 620 -5.60 -6.28 17.33
CA PRO A 620 -7.05 -6.14 17.32
C PRO A 620 -7.72 -6.19 18.70
N SER A 621 -7.06 -6.75 19.73
CA SER A 621 -7.67 -6.87 21.06
C SER A 621 -7.77 -5.54 21.79
N ASP A 622 -6.83 -4.63 21.56
CA ASP A 622 -6.71 -3.34 22.23
C ASP A 622 -6.72 -2.15 21.27
N GLY A 623 -6.73 -2.37 19.95
CA GLY A 623 -6.76 -1.31 18.95
C GLY A 623 -5.45 -0.54 18.81
N ASN A 624 -4.34 -1.08 19.32
CA ASN A 624 -3.05 -0.41 19.30
C ASN A 624 -2.22 -0.78 18.06
N TRP A 625 -1.53 0.23 17.54
CA TRP A 625 -0.44 0.10 16.59
C TRP A 625 0.88 0.06 17.34
N TYR A 626 1.80 -0.78 16.86
CA TYR A 626 3.17 -0.86 17.35
C TYR A 626 4.12 -0.92 16.16
N TRP A 627 5.24 -0.23 16.21
CA TRP A 627 6.25 -0.29 15.16
C TRP A 627 7.67 -0.22 15.72
N LEU A 628 8.61 -0.70 14.92
CA LEU A 628 10.04 -0.61 15.13
C LEU A 628 10.66 0.01 13.89
N ARG A 629 11.17 1.24 14.03
CA ARG A 629 11.72 2.01 12.91
C ARG A 629 13.00 1.38 12.38
N SER A 630 13.11 1.28 11.08
CA SER A 630 14.26 0.74 10.36
C SER A 630 15.46 1.70 10.41
N SER A 631 15.20 3.01 10.46
CA SER A 631 16.18 4.10 10.49
C SER A 631 17.09 4.07 11.73
N ASP A 632 16.51 3.84 12.91
CA ASP A 632 17.19 3.98 14.20
C ASP A 632 16.84 2.90 15.24
N GLY A 633 15.96 1.95 14.89
CA GLY A 633 15.53 0.88 15.78
C GLY A 633 14.62 1.36 16.93
N GLN A 634 14.07 2.56 16.88
CA GLN A 634 13.19 3.06 17.94
C GLN A 634 11.81 2.40 17.88
N PHE A 635 11.31 2.06 19.07
CA PHE A 635 9.95 1.56 19.27
C PHE A 635 8.95 2.72 19.30
N GLY A 636 7.83 2.55 18.60
CA GLY A 636 6.67 3.44 18.71
C GLY A 636 5.38 2.66 18.94
N ALA A 637 4.41 3.35 19.54
CA ALA A 637 3.08 2.82 19.79
C ALA A 637 2.04 3.93 19.76
N ALA A 638 0.86 3.64 19.21
CA ALA A 638 -0.27 4.55 19.20
C ALA A 638 -1.59 3.80 19.33
N HIS A 639 -2.50 4.32 20.15
CA HIS A 639 -3.86 3.81 20.22
C HIS A 639 -4.71 4.44 19.12
N PHE A 640 -4.91 3.73 18.02
CA PHE A 640 -5.67 4.23 16.88
C PHE A 640 -6.48 3.12 16.19
N GLY A 641 -7.55 2.71 16.84
CA GLY A 641 -8.46 1.69 16.34
C GLY A 641 -9.25 1.05 17.46
N LEU A 642 -10.13 0.13 17.08
CA LEU A 642 -10.91 -0.70 17.98
C LEU A 642 -10.88 -2.17 17.54
N SER A 643 -11.36 -3.05 18.40
CA SER A 643 -11.58 -4.44 18.01
C SER A 643 -12.58 -4.55 16.87
N GLY A 644 -12.22 -5.31 15.84
CA GLY A 644 -12.99 -5.47 14.60
C GLY A 644 -12.65 -4.46 13.51
N ASP A 645 -11.81 -3.48 13.78
CA ASP A 645 -11.26 -2.60 12.75
C ASP A 645 -10.23 -3.35 11.89
N ILE A 646 -10.22 -3.04 10.59
CA ILE A 646 -9.25 -3.54 9.62
C ILE A 646 -8.21 -2.44 9.42
N PRO A 647 -6.94 -2.65 9.78
CA PRO A 647 -5.94 -1.64 9.53
C PRO A 647 -5.71 -1.51 8.01
N VAL A 648 -5.39 -0.32 7.50
CA VAL A 648 -5.05 -0.06 6.09
C VAL A 648 -3.67 0.63 5.94
N ARG A 649 -2.95 0.37 4.84
CA ARG A 649 -1.61 0.94 4.52
C ARG A 649 -1.83 2.08 3.56
N GLY A 650 -1.08 3.17 3.71
CA GLY A 650 -1.06 4.25 2.74
C GLY A 650 -0.61 5.57 3.36
N ASP A 651 -0.14 6.43 2.49
CA ASP A 651 0.08 7.85 2.72
C ASP A 651 -1.15 8.59 2.15
N PHE A 652 -2.05 9.11 3.00
CA PHE A 652 -3.31 9.74 2.59
C PHE A 652 -3.22 11.28 2.56
N ASP A 653 -2.16 11.88 3.09
CA ASP A 653 -1.95 13.34 3.04
C ASP A 653 -0.81 13.78 2.11
N GLY A 654 -0.02 12.84 1.62
CA GLY A 654 1.02 13.02 0.61
C GLY A 654 2.36 13.49 1.18
N ASP A 655 2.58 13.30 2.49
CA ASP A 655 3.81 13.74 3.15
C ASP A 655 4.99 12.76 2.99
N GLY A 656 4.79 11.65 2.28
CA GLY A 656 5.80 10.62 2.06
C GLY A 656 5.86 9.58 3.19
N LYS A 657 5.04 9.69 4.24
CA LYS A 657 4.98 8.74 5.36
C LYS A 657 3.65 8.02 5.35
N SER A 658 3.65 6.82 5.91
CA SER A 658 2.43 6.07 6.11
C SER A 658 1.62 6.61 7.28
N ASP A 659 0.33 6.82 7.02
CA ASP A 659 -0.64 7.21 8.02
C ASP A 659 -1.11 6.03 8.87
N LEU A 660 -1.61 6.33 10.07
CA LEU A 660 -2.35 5.33 10.85
C LEU A 660 -3.80 5.32 10.38
N VAL A 661 -4.21 4.23 9.73
CA VAL A 661 -5.53 4.13 9.09
C VAL A 661 -6.24 2.84 9.46
N VAL A 662 -7.52 2.97 9.83
CA VAL A 662 -8.40 1.82 10.04
C VAL A 662 -9.72 1.98 9.30
N TYR A 663 -10.18 0.90 8.66
CA TYR A 663 -11.54 0.75 8.16
C TYR A 663 -12.37 -0.02 9.18
N ARG A 664 -13.53 0.52 9.56
CA ARG A 664 -14.49 -0.11 10.49
C ARG A 664 -15.67 -0.68 9.71
N PRO A 665 -15.72 -1.99 9.44
CA PRO A 665 -16.76 -2.58 8.59
C PRO A 665 -18.17 -2.43 9.15
N SER A 666 -18.31 -2.49 10.49
CA SER A 666 -19.60 -2.43 11.18
C SER A 666 -20.40 -1.14 10.93
N VAL A 667 -19.73 -0.07 10.50
CA VAL A 667 -20.36 1.21 10.15
C VAL A 667 -19.95 1.73 8.77
N GLY A 668 -19.03 1.06 8.08
CA GLY A 668 -18.48 1.48 6.79
C GLY A 668 -17.72 2.81 6.88
N VAL A 669 -16.90 3.00 7.91
CA VAL A 669 -16.17 4.28 8.15
C VAL A 669 -14.67 4.04 8.17
N TRP A 670 -13.95 4.90 7.44
CA TRP A 670 -12.50 5.04 7.48
C TRP A 670 -12.12 6.08 8.52
N TYR A 671 -11.14 5.76 9.35
CA TYR A 671 -10.51 6.67 10.29
C TYR A 671 -9.03 6.78 9.95
N ILE A 672 -8.55 8.00 9.77
CA ILE A 672 -7.18 8.31 9.35
C ILE A 672 -6.60 9.30 10.37
N SER A 673 -5.40 9.02 10.86
CA SER A 673 -4.57 9.95 11.62
C SER A 673 -3.34 10.26 10.80
N TYR A 674 -3.24 11.51 10.35
CA TYR A 674 -2.18 11.99 9.47
C TYR A 674 -0.81 11.99 10.16
N SER A 675 0.20 11.47 9.50
CA SER A 675 1.62 11.48 9.88
C SER A 675 2.17 12.90 10.02
N SER A 676 1.78 13.80 9.11
CA SER A 676 2.36 15.14 8.99
C SER A 676 2.12 16.05 10.21
N ASN A 677 0.95 15.92 10.84
CA ASN A 677 0.53 16.81 11.93
C ASN A 677 -0.38 16.16 12.99
N GLY A 678 -0.66 14.86 12.90
CA GLY A 678 -1.61 14.18 13.78
C GLY A 678 -3.08 14.56 13.53
N GLY A 679 -3.38 15.19 12.41
CA GLY A 679 -4.74 15.56 12.00
C GLY A 679 -5.62 14.33 11.83
N PHE A 680 -6.90 14.46 12.15
CA PHE A 680 -7.85 13.34 12.13
C PHE A 680 -8.91 13.52 11.05
N GLN A 681 -9.11 12.47 10.25
CA GLN A 681 -10.20 12.38 9.28
C GLN A 681 -11.06 11.14 9.57
N ALA A 682 -12.38 11.33 9.49
CA ALA A 682 -13.35 10.23 9.51
C ALA A 682 -14.26 10.34 8.28
N THR A 683 -14.26 9.31 7.44
CA THR A 683 -15.01 9.29 6.17
C THR A 683 -15.87 8.05 6.10
N ARG A 684 -17.20 8.22 5.99
CA ARG A 684 -18.10 7.10 5.75
C ARG A 684 -18.04 6.71 4.28
N PHE A 685 -17.40 5.59 3.98
CA PHE A 685 -17.25 5.08 2.63
C PHE A 685 -17.07 3.56 2.64
N GLY A 686 -18.13 2.84 2.27
CA GLY A 686 -18.17 1.38 2.31
C GLY A 686 -19.40 0.85 3.05
N LEU A 687 -19.57 -0.47 2.98
CA LEU A 687 -20.64 -1.26 3.60
C LEU A 687 -20.04 -2.46 4.35
N ASP A 688 -20.88 -3.13 5.13
CA ASP A 688 -20.49 -4.42 5.73
C ASP A 688 -20.18 -5.45 4.64
N GLY A 689 -19.07 -6.16 4.80
CA GLY A 689 -18.54 -7.10 3.79
C GLY A 689 -17.66 -6.48 2.69
N ASP A 690 -17.53 -5.15 2.63
CA ASP A 690 -16.57 -4.50 1.73
C ASP A 690 -15.14 -4.71 2.23
N ILE A 691 -14.21 -4.91 1.29
CA ILE A 691 -12.77 -5.10 1.55
C ILE A 691 -12.06 -3.76 1.30
N PRO A 692 -11.33 -3.19 2.28
CA PRO A 692 -10.57 -1.97 2.06
C PRO A 692 -9.38 -2.23 1.12
N VAL A 693 -9.26 -1.39 0.09
CA VAL A 693 -8.27 -1.52 -1.00
C VAL A 693 -7.70 -0.15 -1.35
N ALA A 694 -7.31 0.62 -0.34
CA ALA A 694 -6.75 1.95 -0.57
C ALA A 694 -5.48 1.90 -1.45
N GLY A 695 -5.29 2.93 -2.26
CA GLY A 695 -4.18 3.09 -3.18
C GLY A 695 -4.30 4.39 -3.98
N ASN A 696 -3.22 4.85 -4.59
CA ASN A 696 -3.15 5.99 -5.51
C ASN A 696 -3.69 5.60 -6.90
N TYR A 697 -5.01 5.67 -7.08
CA TYR A 697 -5.68 5.34 -8.35
C TYR A 697 -5.78 6.53 -9.31
N ASP A 698 -5.64 7.76 -8.81
CA ASP A 698 -5.79 8.99 -9.59
C ASP A 698 -4.50 9.74 -9.91
N GLY A 699 -3.37 9.29 -9.34
CA GLY A 699 -2.04 9.75 -9.68
C GLY A 699 -1.57 10.99 -8.96
N ASP A 700 -2.24 11.40 -7.88
CA ASP A 700 -1.84 12.58 -7.09
C ASP A 700 -0.80 12.27 -6.01
N SER A 701 -0.30 11.04 -5.97
CA SER A 701 0.68 10.51 -4.99
C SER A 701 0.14 10.28 -3.59
N ARG A 702 -1.16 10.46 -3.36
CA ARG A 702 -1.85 10.10 -2.12
C ARG A 702 -2.68 8.83 -2.30
N SER A 703 -2.98 8.18 -1.19
CA SER A 703 -3.82 7.01 -1.14
C SER A 703 -5.29 7.43 -1.17
N ASP A 704 -6.03 6.92 -2.14
CA ASP A 704 -7.46 7.09 -2.22
C ASP A 704 -8.18 6.16 -1.25
N ILE A 705 -9.33 6.61 -0.73
CA ILE A 705 -10.21 5.76 0.04
C ILE A 705 -10.95 4.86 -0.96
N ALA A 706 -10.72 3.55 -0.91
CA ALA A 706 -11.32 2.62 -1.86
C ALA A 706 -11.75 1.30 -1.21
N VAL A 707 -12.85 0.73 -1.71
CA VAL A 707 -13.35 -0.59 -1.32
C VAL A 707 -13.64 -1.48 -2.52
N PHE A 708 -13.33 -2.77 -2.41
CA PHE A 708 -13.84 -3.82 -3.28
C PHE A 708 -15.04 -4.47 -2.60
N ARG A 709 -16.14 -4.61 -3.32
CA ARG A 709 -17.37 -5.24 -2.83
C ARG A 709 -17.55 -6.61 -3.49
N PRO A 710 -17.29 -7.72 -2.77
CA PRO A 710 -17.43 -9.06 -3.36
C PRO A 710 -18.85 -9.39 -3.82
N SER A 711 -19.88 -8.83 -3.18
CA SER A 711 -21.29 -9.14 -3.49
C SER A 711 -21.72 -8.68 -4.89
N ASP A 712 -21.08 -7.66 -5.46
CA ASP A 712 -21.36 -7.17 -6.81
C ASP A 712 -20.12 -7.12 -7.72
N GLY A 713 -18.93 -7.47 -7.20
CA GLY A 713 -17.68 -7.48 -7.95
C GLY A 713 -17.19 -6.10 -8.38
N LYS A 714 -17.61 -5.04 -7.66
CA LYS A 714 -17.27 -3.65 -7.99
C LYS A 714 -16.21 -3.07 -7.07
N TRP A 715 -15.42 -2.19 -7.66
CA TRP A 715 -14.54 -1.26 -6.96
C TRP A 715 -15.27 0.07 -6.81
N TYR A 716 -15.18 0.65 -5.62
CA TYR A 716 -15.67 1.98 -5.31
C TYR A 716 -14.49 2.78 -4.79
N ILE A 717 -14.19 3.91 -5.43
CA ILE A 717 -13.02 4.73 -5.13
C ILE A 717 -13.51 6.14 -4.86
N LEU A 718 -13.00 6.74 -3.79
CA LEU A 718 -13.13 8.15 -3.46
C LEU A 718 -11.76 8.78 -3.62
N ARG A 719 -11.60 9.50 -4.73
CA ARG A 719 -10.36 10.14 -5.13
C ARG A 719 -9.92 11.19 -4.12
N SER A 720 -8.65 11.15 -3.77
CA SER A 720 -8.01 12.03 -2.81
C SER A 720 -7.78 13.42 -3.43
N SER A 721 -7.50 13.50 -4.74
CA SER A 721 -7.32 14.75 -5.48
C SER A 721 -8.51 15.71 -5.40
N ASP A 722 -9.73 15.20 -5.59
CA ASP A 722 -10.93 16.05 -5.75
C ASP A 722 -12.16 15.62 -4.95
N GLY A 723 -12.08 14.51 -4.20
CA GLY A 723 -13.22 13.88 -3.53
C GLY A 723 -14.21 13.25 -4.51
N GLY A 724 -13.81 13.04 -5.76
CA GLY A 724 -14.62 12.45 -6.81
C GLY A 724 -14.92 10.97 -6.54
N PHE A 725 -16.17 10.59 -6.75
CA PHE A 725 -16.61 9.20 -6.62
C PHE A 725 -16.49 8.47 -7.95
N GLN A 726 -15.86 7.29 -7.93
CA GLN A 726 -15.75 6.38 -9.05
C GLN A 726 -16.29 5.00 -8.65
N SER A 727 -17.00 4.36 -9.59
CA SER A 727 -17.42 2.96 -9.48
C SER A 727 -17.02 2.21 -10.72
N VAL A 728 -16.30 1.10 -10.57
CA VAL A 728 -15.80 0.29 -11.68
C VAL A 728 -16.21 -1.17 -11.47
N GLN A 729 -16.81 -1.77 -12.50
CA GLN A 729 -17.08 -3.21 -12.50
C GLN A 729 -15.80 -3.94 -12.90
N PHE A 730 -15.09 -4.49 -11.91
CA PHE A 730 -13.86 -5.21 -12.16
C PHE A 730 -13.62 -6.30 -11.10
N GLY A 731 -14.15 -7.48 -11.35
CA GLY A 731 -14.06 -8.60 -10.42
C GLY A 731 -15.36 -9.37 -10.33
N LEU A 732 -15.32 -10.48 -9.62
CA LEU A 732 -16.43 -11.38 -9.35
C LEU A 732 -16.46 -11.75 -7.86
N ASN A 733 -17.56 -12.35 -7.42
CA ASN A 733 -17.62 -12.93 -6.09
C ASN A 733 -16.58 -14.06 -5.95
N GLY A 734 -15.77 -14.00 -4.89
CA GLY A 734 -14.66 -14.92 -4.65
C GLY A 734 -13.30 -14.44 -5.18
N ASP A 735 -13.26 -13.34 -5.94
CA ASP A 735 -12.01 -12.69 -6.32
C ASP A 735 -11.35 -12.03 -5.09
N VAL A 736 -10.03 -12.09 -5.02
CA VAL A 736 -9.20 -11.51 -3.97
C VAL A 736 -8.46 -10.30 -4.54
N PRO A 737 -8.74 -9.07 -4.08
CA PRO A 737 -8.00 -7.88 -4.51
C PRO A 737 -6.50 -8.01 -4.19
N THR A 738 -5.63 -7.74 -5.16
CA THR A 738 -4.19 -8.02 -4.97
C THR A 738 -3.47 -6.97 -4.10
N ILE A 739 -4.04 -5.77 -4.01
CA ILE A 739 -3.56 -4.69 -3.15
C ILE A 739 -3.94 -4.89 -1.67
N ALA A 740 -4.96 -5.72 -1.40
CA ALA A 740 -5.39 -5.98 -0.03
C ALA A 740 -4.28 -6.60 0.82
N ARG A 741 -4.37 -6.38 2.13
CA ARG A 741 -3.40 -6.84 3.13
C ARG A 741 -3.51 -8.33 3.45
#